data_AF-A0A7J5YN16-F1
#
_entry.id   AF-A0A7J5YN16-F1
#
_cell.length_a   1.000
_cell.length_b   1.000
_cell.length_c   1.000
_cell.angle_alpha   90.00
_cell.angle_beta   90.00
_cell.angle_gamma   90.00
#
_symmetry.space_group_name_H-M   'P 1'
#
loop_
_entity.id
_entity.type
_entity.pdbx_description
1 polymer ?
#
loop_
_entity_poly.entity_id
_entity_poly.type
_entity_poly.pdbx_seq_one_letter_code
_entity_poly.pdbx_strand_id
1 'polypeptide(L)'
;MCLLTRSDNELHADAGNSFLRAARSGNLDKALDHIKNGIDINTANQNGLNGLHLASKEGHVKMVLELLHNGIVLETTTKKGNTALHIAALAGQEQVVAELVNYGANVNAQSQDGFTPLAVALQQGHENVVALLINYGTKGKVRLPALHIAARNDDTRTAAVLLQNDPNADVLSKTGFTPLHIAAHYENLNVAQLLLNRGANVNFTPKNGITPLHIAARRGNVIMVRLLLDRGAQIDAKTKDELTPLHCASRNGHNGLSPIHMAAQGDHMDCIKQLLQYNAEIDDITLDHLTPLHVAAHCGHHRMAKVLLDKGAKPNSRALNGFTPLHIACKKNHKRVIDHLLKHSASIEAVTESGLTPLHVASFMGHLNVVKNLLDKGASPSASNVKVETPLHMASRAGHHEVAEFLLENSAPVDAKAKDDQTPLHCSSRMGHKEIGHAHTVRILLDMEAQQTKMTKKGFTPLHVASKYGKVDVAELLLERGANPNAAGKNGLTPLHVAVHHNNLDVVNLLVSKGGSPHSAARNGYTALHIASKQNQVEVANSLLQYGASANAESLQGVTPLHLASQEGRPDMSGLTPLHLVAQEGHVGIADILVNQGASVCAATRMGYTPLHVACHYGNIKMVKFLLQQQANVNSKTRLGYTPLHQAAQQGHTDIVTLLLKHAAQPNETTTNGTSALAIAKRLGYISVIDVLKLVTEETVSMVRNDHRETSHELPKTVDEILDVSEDEGEELLGTEGARYMKMDDMKDHDDDFLSPKKSLEYERGLGSANYSPAIPRIPRVSPETVILKEHEMDQQHTPLPLPKEYDDDSLIPSSPATETSDNKLTSPPPLVEGEGLASRIISLGPAGMQFLGPVIVEIPHFAALGRGDRELVVLRSGTAMSGKNIVIATVTRC
;
A
#
# COMPACT_ATOMS: atom_id res chain seq x y z
N MET A 1 74.88 -1.11 26.39
CA MET A 1 74.38 -1.14 25.01
C MET A 1 72.87 -1.33 25.04
N CYS A 2 72.11 -0.50 24.32
CA CYS A 2 70.83 -0.83 23.67
C CYS A 2 70.36 0.44 22.95
N LEU A 3 70.82 0.61 21.70
CA LEU A 3 70.29 1.65 20.83
C LEU A 3 68.89 1.22 20.41
N LEU A 4 67.85 1.86 20.96
CA LEU A 4 66.54 1.87 20.32
C LEU A 4 66.62 2.79 19.11
N THR A 5 67.07 2.21 17.99
CA THR A 5 67.03 2.86 16.68
C THR A 5 65.56 3.13 16.32
N ARG A 6 65.11 4.38 16.50
CA ARG A 6 63.95 4.88 15.75
C ARG A 6 64.22 4.60 14.29
N SER A 7 63.20 4.16 13.55
CA SER A 7 63.37 3.95 12.12
C SER A 7 63.66 5.29 11.45
N ASP A 8 64.52 5.31 10.41
CA ASP A 8 64.84 6.57 9.71
C ASP A 8 63.56 7.23 9.14
N ASN A 9 62.56 6.42 8.77
CA ASN A 9 61.22 6.88 8.38
C ASN A 9 60.50 7.70 9.47
N GLU A 10 60.60 7.33 10.75
CA GLU A 10 60.02 8.12 11.86
C GLU A 10 60.80 9.42 12.10
N LEU A 11 62.13 9.37 11.99
CA LEU A 11 62.99 10.54 12.14
C LEU A 11 62.77 11.56 11.01
N HIS A 12 62.71 11.10 9.76
CA HIS A 12 62.35 11.94 8.61
C HIS A 12 60.91 12.47 8.71
N ALA A 13 59.96 11.68 9.23
CA ALA A 13 58.58 12.16 9.43
C ALA A 13 58.48 13.28 10.48
N ASP A 14 59.16 13.19 11.62
CA ASP A 14 59.16 14.29 12.62
C ASP A 14 59.92 15.52 12.09
N ALA A 15 61.01 15.32 11.36
CA ALA A 15 61.78 16.39 10.71
C ALA A 15 60.97 17.13 9.62
N GLY A 16 60.24 16.42 8.75
CA GLY A 16 59.32 17.03 7.79
C GLY A 16 58.18 17.79 8.47
N ASN A 17 57.63 17.25 9.56
CA ASN A 17 56.67 17.97 10.40
C ASN A 17 57.31 19.18 11.13
N SER A 18 58.62 19.16 11.41
CA SER A 18 59.36 20.30 11.97
C SER A 18 59.55 21.41 10.94
N PHE A 19 59.92 21.07 9.70
CA PHE A 19 59.96 22.01 8.57
C PHE A 19 58.60 22.72 8.36
N LEU A 20 57.50 21.96 8.35
CA LEU A 20 56.15 22.55 8.24
C LEU A 20 55.77 23.42 9.44
N ARG A 21 56.23 23.09 10.66
CA ARG A 21 56.10 23.95 11.84
C ARG A 21 56.93 25.24 11.72
N ALA A 22 58.14 25.18 11.15
CA ALA A 22 58.99 26.35 10.90
C ALA A 22 58.38 27.28 9.83
N ALA A 23 57.96 26.73 8.68
CA ALA A 23 57.28 27.48 7.61
C ALA A 23 56.01 28.20 8.11
N ARG A 24 55.19 27.52 8.94
CA ARG A 24 53.98 28.09 9.54
C ARG A 24 54.26 29.19 10.58
N SER A 25 55.34 29.05 11.34
CA SER A 25 55.73 30.03 12.37
C SER A 25 56.60 31.19 11.83
N GLY A 26 56.90 31.21 10.54
CA GLY A 26 57.74 32.24 9.91
C GLY A 26 59.22 32.14 10.30
N ASN A 27 59.65 31.05 10.94
CA ASN A 27 61.03 30.88 11.39
C ASN A 27 61.93 30.45 10.21
N LEU A 28 62.38 31.44 9.45
CA LEU A 28 63.11 31.28 8.20
C LEU A 28 64.40 30.47 8.37
N ASP A 29 65.20 30.77 9.40
CA ASP A 29 66.49 30.11 9.62
C ASP A 29 66.31 28.60 9.80
N LYS A 30 65.35 28.17 10.64
CA LYS A 30 65.05 26.74 10.83
C LYS A 30 64.44 26.10 9.58
N ALA A 31 63.63 26.82 8.80
CA ALA A 31 63.08 26.28 7.56
C ALA A 31 64.18 26.04 6.52
N LEU A 32 65.09 26.99 6.34
CA LEU A 32 66.26 26.85 5.46
C LEU A 32 67.24 25.80 5.96
N ASP A 33 67.48 25.70 7.28
CA ASP A 33 68.34 24.65 7.83
C ASP A 33 67.72 23.26 7.67
N HIS A 34 66.39 23.10 7.75
CA HIS A 34 65.76 21.82 7.40
C HIS A 34 65.94 21.47 5.91
N ILE A 35 65.84 22.44 4.99
CA ILE A 35 66.10 22.23 3.55
C ILE A 35 67.57 21.85 3.31
N LYS A 36 68.54 22.57 3.90
CA LYS A 36 69.98 22.24 3.82
C LYS A 36 70.30 20.83 4.33
N ASN A 37 69.57 20.36 5.34
CA ASN A 37 69.69 19.01 5.89
C ASN A 37 68.89 17.95 5.10
N GLY A 38 68.48 18.24 3.86
CA GLY A 38 67.95 17.25 2.92
C GLY A 38 66.45 16.95 3.03
N ILE A 39 65.66 17.80 3.71
CA ILE A 39 64.20 17.70 3.68
C ILE A 39 63.67 18.24 2.34
N ASP A 40 62.86 17.45 1.63
CA ASP A 40 62.16 17.92 0.42
C ASP A 40 61.28 19.13 0.76
N ILE A 41 61.57 20.25 0.10
CA ILE A 41 60.84 21.51 0.25
C ILE A 41 59.35 21.38 -0.10
N ASN A 42 58.98 20.40 -0.93
CA ASN A 42 57.61 20.11 -1.33
C ASN A 42 56.85 19.20 -0.35
N THR A 43 57.51 18.72 0.72
CA THR A 43 56.89 17.95 1.82
C THR A 43 55.57 18.58 2.24
N ALA A 44 54.50 17.77 2.28
CA ALA A 44 53.16 18.23 2.62
C ALA A 44 52.54 17.41 3.76
N ASN A 45 51.68 18.04 4.56
CA ASN A 45 50.95 17.35 5.63
C ASN A 45 49.80 16.47 5.09
N GLN A 46 49.10 15.79 5.99
CA GLN A 46 47.97 14.89 5.68
C GLN A 46 46.84 15.53 4.86
N ASN A 47 46.74 16.86 4.80
CA ASN A 47 45.74 17.62 4.02
C ASN A 47 46.30 18.18 2.68
N GLY A 48 47.57 17.92 2.35
CA GLY A 48 48.25 18.42 1.17
C GLY A 48 48.79 19.86 1.30
N LEU A 49 48.92 20.40 2.52
CA LEU A 49 49.57 21.71 2.70
C LEU A 49 51.08 21.51 2.87
N ASN A 50 51.86 22.04 1.92
CA ASN A 50 53.32 22.17 2.00
C ASN A 50 53.76 23.48 2.70
N GLY A 51 55.07 23.74 2.74
CA GLY A 51 55.63 24.95 3.35
C GLY A 51 55.04 26.25 2.78
N LEU A 52 54.89 26.35 1.45
CA LEU A 52 54.33 27.53 0.77
C LEU A 52 52.90 27.82 1.21
N HIS A 53 52.04 26.79 1.25
CA HIS A 53 50.64 26.93 1.70
C HIS A 53 50.53 27.43 3.14
N LEU A 54 51.43 27.01 4.03
CA LEU A 54 51.42 27.41 5.44
C LEU A 54 51.98 28.84 5.61
N ALA A 55 53.09 29.16 4.97
CA ALA A 55 53.66 30.51 4.97
C ALA A 55 52.69 31.54 4.35
N SER A 56 52.02 31.15 3.26
CA SER A 56 51.06 32.01 2.54
C SER A 56 49.76 32.25 3.30
N LYS A 57 49.39 31.35 4.22
CA LYS A 57 48.22 31.55 5.09
C LYS A 57 48.50 32.55 6.20
N GLU A 58 49.63 32.38 6.88
CA GLU A 58 49.95 33.11 8.11
C GLU A 58 50.67 34.45 7.82
N GLY A 59 50.95 34.77 6.54
CA GLY A 59 51.39 36.10 6.07
C GLY A 59 52.90 36.28 5.92
N HIS A 60 53.68 35.21 5.94
CA HIS A 60 55.15 35.28 6.04
C HIS A 60 55.83 35.58 4.70
N VAL A 61 55.70 36.81 4.19
CA VAL A 61 56.22 37.23 2.85
C VAL A 61 57.67 36.79 2.59
N LYS A 62 58.59 37.00 3.55
CA LYS A 62 60.00 36.58 3.40
C LYS A 62 60.17 35.06 3.29
N MET A 63 59.37 34.28 4.04
CA MET A 63 59.35 32.82 3.94
C MET A 63 58.79 32.37 2.59
N VAL A 64 57.74 33.04 2.10
CA VAL A 64 57.14 32.75 0.77
C VAL A 64 58.18 32.96 -0.34
N LEU A 65 58.86 34.12 -0.36
CA LEU A 65 59.90 34.43 -1.33
C LEU A 65 61.07 33.44 -1.27
N GLU A 66 61.60 33.15 -0.07
CA GLU A 66 62.73 32.22 0.06
C GLU A 66 62.38 30.77 -0.28
N LEU A 67 61.16 30.30 0.02
CA LEU A 67 60.72 28.99 -0.43
C LEU A 67 60.61 28.91 -1.96
N LEU A 68 60.20 30.00 -2.63
CA LEU A 68 60.17 30.09 -4.09
C LEU A 68 61.58 30.16 -4.70
N HIS A 69 62.51 30.93 -4.11
CA HIS A 69 63.92 30.92 -4.49
C HIS A 69 64.55 29.52 -4.37
N ASN A 70 64.18 28.75 -3.34
CA ASN A 70 64.68 27.39 -3.10
C ASN A 70 63.87 26.30 -3.84
N GLY A 71 63.01 26.67 -4.80
CA GLY A 71 62.41 25.74 -5.76
C GLY A 71 61.16 25.00 -5.30
N ILE A 72 60.38 25.53 -4.35
CA ILE A 72 59.06 24.97 -4.02
C ILE A 72 58.10 25.12 -5.21
N VAL A 73 57.29 24.10 -5.49
CA VAL A 73 56.36 24.13 -6.62
C VAL A 73 55.17 25.06 -6.33
N LEU A 74 55.15 26.21 -7.00
CA LEU A 74 54.17 27.30 -6.83
C LEU A 74 52.70 26.85 -6.97
N GLU A 75 52.40 26.06 -8.01
CA GLU A 75 51.06 25.55 -8.32
C GLU A 75 50.74 24.20 -7.63
N THR A 76 51.47 23.85 -6.55
CA THR A 76 51.06 22.72 -5.69
C THR A 76 49.64 22.96 -5.19
N THR A 77 48.81 21.93 -5.19
CA THR A 77 47.44 21.99 -4.65
C THR A 77 47.27 21.14 -3.39
N THR A 78 46.50 21.67 -2.44
CA THR A 78 45.96 20.90 -1.32
C THR A 78 44.97 19.83 -1.79
N LYS A 79 44.57 18.90 -0.90
CA LYS A 79 43.53 17.88 -1.19
C LYS A 79 42.15 18.42 -1.60
N LYS A 80 41.93 19.75 -1.56
CA LYS A 80 40.72 20.44 -2.05
C LYS A 80 40.95 21.26 -3.31
N GLY A 81 42.07 21.07 -4.01
CA GLY A 81 42.45 21.84 -5.21
C GLY A 81 42.90 23.29 -4.95
N ASN A 82 42.90 23.76 -3.70
CA ASN A 82 43.39 25.12 -3.40
C ASN A 82 44.90 25.17 -3.52
N THR A 83 45.42 26.12 -4.30
CA THR A 83 46.86 26.48 -4.39
C THR A 83 47.28 27.46 -3.28
N ALA A 84 48.57 27.78 -3.18
CA ALA A 84 49.06 28.81 -2.28
C ALA A 84 48.35 30.17 -2.47
N LEU A 85 48.06 30.55 -3.74
CA LEU A 85 47.35 31.78 -4.08
C LEU A 85 45.89 31.78 -3.57
N HIS A 86 45.20 30.64 -3.63
CA HIS A 86 43.87 30.50 -3.02
C HIS A 86 43.91 30.70 -1.50
N ILE A 87 44.96 30.20 -0.82
CA ILE A 87 45.07 30.31 0.64
C ILE A 87 45.46 31.73 1.07
N ALA A 88 46.39 32.39 0.36
CA ALA A 88 46.70 33.79 0.57
C ALA A 88 45.46 34.68 0.36
N ALA A 89 44.68 34.39 -0.69
CA ALA A 89 43.44 35.10 -0.99
C ALA A 89 42.31 34.84 0.02
N LEU A 90 42.23 33.63 0.59
CA LEU A 90 41.31 33.31 1.70
C LEU A 90 41.67 34.04 3.00
N ALA A 91 42.97 34.21 3.25
CA ALA A 91 43.50 34.81 4.47
C ALA A 91 43.70 36.34 4.39
N GLY A 92 43.41 36.98 3.25
CA GLY A 92 43.53 38.43 3.08
C GLY A 92 44.97 38.94 2.97
N GLN A 93 45.93 38.06 2.66
CA GLN A 93 47.36 38.33 2.77
C GLN A 93 47.89 39.11 1.54
N GLU A 94 47.50 40.39 1.42
CA GLU A 94 47.76 41.27 0.27
C GLU A 94 49.19 41.18 -0.30
N GLN A 95 50.22 41.34 0.53
CA GLN A 95 51.62 41.30 0.10
C GLN A 95 52.04 39.90 -0.40
N VAL A 96 51.52 38.82 0.22
CA VAL A 96 51.75 37.45 -0.26
C VAL A 96 51.06 37.22 -1.60
N VAL A 97 49.84 37.73 -1.78
CA VAL A 97 49.13 37.65 -3.07
C VAL A 97 49.91 38.41 -4.15
N ALA A 98 50.44 39.60 -3.84
CA ALA A 98 51.29 40.37 -4.75
C ALA A 98 52.51 39.56 -5.20
N GLU A 99 53.29 39.01 -4.25
CA GLU A 99 54.51 38.27 -4.62
C GLU A 99 54.22 36.95 -5.34
N LEU A 100 53.21 36.18 -4.92
CA LEU A 100 52.82 34.95 -5.64
C LEU A 100 52.45 35.25 -7.10
N VAL A 101 51.71 36.34 -7.35
CA VAL A 101 51.31 36.74 -8.71
C VAL A 101 52.50 37.32 -9.51
N ASN A 102 53.40 38.08 -8.88
CA ASN A 102 54.66 38.50 -9.49
C ASN A 102 55.53 37.29 -9.90
N TYR A 103 55.52 36.21 -9.11
CA TYR A 103 56.15 34.92 -9.42
C TYR A 103 55.40 34.07 -10.47
N GLY A 104 54.33 34.59 -11.05
CA GLY A 104 53.59 33.95 -12.14
C GLY A 104 52.47 32.99 -11.70
N ALA A 105 52.00 33.08 -10.46
CA ALA A 105 50.90 32.23 -9.98
C ALA A 105 49.62 32.41 -10.80
N ASN A 106 48.94 31.30 -11.08
CA ASN A 106 47.76 31.29 -11.92
C ASN A 106 46.53 31.89 -11.20
N VAL A 107 46.29 33.18 -11.40
CA VAL A 107 45.11 33.92 -10.89
C VAL A 107 43.77 33.34 -11.32
N ASN A 108 43.74 32.47 -12.34
CA ASN A 108 42.56 31.78 -12.86
C ASN A 108 42.50 30.29 -12.48
N ALA A 109 43.43 29.79 -11.66
CA ALA A 109 43.38 28.42 -11.13
C ALA A 109 42.05 28.17 -10.40
N GLN A 110 41.50 26.97 -10.53
CA GLN A 110 40.25 26.58 -9.88
C GLN A 110 40.48 25.52 -8.79
N SER A 111 39.87 25.72 -7.62
CA SER A 111 39.75 24.69 -6.59
C SER A 111 38.82 23.54 -7.04
N GLN A 112 38.73 22.48 -6.25
CA GLN A 112 37.88 21.31 -6.54
C GLN A 112 36.40 21.68 -6.74
N ASP A 113 35.91 22.72 -6.06
CA ASP A 113 34.53 23.22 -6.17
C ASP A 113 34.36 24.26 -7.30
N GLY A 114 35.43 24.57 -8.04
CA GLY A 114 35.43 25.51 -9.17
C GLY A 114 35.63 26.98 -8.81
N PHE A 115 35.89 27.32 -7.54
CA PHE A 115 36.22 28.69 -7.12
C PHE A 115 37.63 29.06 -7.56
N THR A 116 37.87 30.34 -7.88
CA THR A 116 39.22 30.90 -8.13
C THR A 116 39.68 31.76 -6.95
N PRO A 117 40.96 32.15 -6.85
CA PRO A 117 41.44 33.03 -5.78
C PRO A 117 40.64 34.33 -5.65
N LEU A 118 40.21 34.91 -6.78
CA LEU A 118 39.32 36.08 -6.76
C LEU A 118 37.96 35.75 -6.13
N ALA A 119 37.30 34.65 -6.55
CA ALA A 119 36.02 34.24 -5.97
C ALA A 119 36.11 33.97 -4.45
N VAL A 120 37.25 33.45 -3.99
CA VAL A 120 37.55 33.22 -2.57
C VAL A 120 37.74 34.54 -1.81
N ALA A 121 38.51 35.48 -2.35
CA ALA A 121 38.70 36.81 -1.74
C ALA A 121 37.38 37.59 -1.63
N LEU A 122 36.54 37.52 -2.67
CA LEU A 122 35.19 38.10 -2.71
C LEU A 122 34.25 37.51 -1.65
N GLN A 123 34.35 36.21 -1.39
CA GLN A 123 33.53 35.54 -0.37
C GLN A 123 33.90 35.98 1.05
N GLN A 124 35.16 36.37 1.29
CA GLN A 124 35.65 36.81 2.61
C GLN A 124 35.67 38.34 2.79
N GLY A 125 35.44 39.12 1.73
CA GLY A 125 35.45 40.59 1.78
C GLY A 125 36.85 41.23 1.75
N HIS A 126 37.87 40.53 1.23
CA HIS A 126 39.26 41.01 1.22
C HIS A 126 39.51 42.01 0.08
N GLU A 127 39.01 43.23 0.23
CA GLU A 127 38.97 44.26 -0.83
C GLU A 127 40.30 44.51 -1.55
N ASN A 128 41.42 44.66 -0.82
CA ASN A 128 42.73 44.93 -1.43
C ASN A 128 43.22 43.76 -2.30
N VAL A 129 43.00 42.53 -1.83
CA VAL A 129 43.29 41.30 -2.59
C VAL A 129 42.41 41.21 -3.84
N VAL A 130 41.13 41.56 -3.72
CA VAL A 130 40.19 41.62 -4.85
C VAL A 130 40.67 42.61 -5.91
N ALA A 131 41.06 43.82 -5.51
CA ALA A 131 41.59 44.83 -6.42
C ALA A 131 42.88 44.38 -7.12
N LEU A 132 43.81 43.77 -6.38
CA LEU A 132 45.08 43.27 -6.92
C LEU A 132 44.85 42.14 -7.95
N LEU A 133 44.04 41.13 -7.60
CA LEU A 133 43.73 40.01 -8.49
C LEU A 133 42.97 40.44 -9.77
N ILE A 134 42.10 41.45 -9.68
CA ILE A 134 41.43 42.03 -10.86
C ILE A 134 42.46 42.71 -11.78
N ASN A 135 43.35 43.54 -11.22
CA ASN A 135 44.33 44.30 -11.99
C ASN A 135 45.34 43.42 -12.75
N TYR A 136 45.74 42.28 -12.17
CA TYR A 136 46.85 41.48 -12.70
C TYR A 136 46.48 40.47 -13.80
N GLY A 137 45.21 40.03 -13.97
CA GLY A 137 44.96 39.00 -15.01
C GLY A 137 43.56 38.48 -15.30
N THR A 138 42.45 39.00 -14.75
CA THR A 138 41.11 38.41 -14.98
C THR A 138 40.43 38.81 -16.29
N LYS A 139 41.11 38.61 -17.43
CA LYS A 139 40.53 38.76 -18.78
C LYS A 139 39.85 37.47 -19.23
N GLY A 140 38.56 37.26 -18.89
CA GLY A 140 37.75 36.20 -19.52
C GLY A 140 36.63 35.60 -18.68
N LYS A 141 36.19 34.40 -19.07
CA LYS A 141 34.97 33.71 -18.59
C LYS A 141 34.86 33.49 -17.08
N VAL A 142 35.98 33.55 -16.35
CA VAL A 142 36.07 33.46 -14.87
C VAL A 142 35.33 34.62 -14.17
N ARG A 143 35.08 35.73 -14.87
CA ARG A 143 34.46 36.96 -14.33
C ARG A 143 33.02 36.80 -13.84
N LEU A 144 32.25 35.89 -14.43
CA LEU A 144 30.78 35.85 -14.29
C LEU A 144 30.25 35.61 -12.86
N PRO A 145 30.87 34.79 -11.99
CA PRO A 145 30.43 34.66 -10.60
C PRO A 145 30.70 35.89 -9.73
N ALA A 146 31.69 36.71 -10.08
CA ALA A 146 32.19 37.78 -9.20
C ALA A 146 31.13 38.85 -8.91
N LEU A 147 30.44 39.34 -9.94
CA LEU A 147 29.39 40.35 -9.79
C LEU A 147 28.14 39.80 -9.08
N HIS A 148 27.87 38.50 -9.21
CA HIS A 148 26.81 37.81 -8.45
C HIS A 148 27.15 37.67 -6.96
N ILE A 149 28.43 37.49 -6.60
CA ILE A 149 28.89 37.47 -5.20
C ILE A 149 28.83 38.89 -4.62
N ALA A 150 29.31 39.91 -5.34
CA ALA A 150 29.20 41.31 -4.92
C ALA A 150 27.72 41.72 -4.70
N ALA A 151 26.82 41.33 -5.62
CA ALA A 151 25.39 41.58 -5.49
C ALA A 151 24.70 40.79 -4.36
N ARG A 152 25.30 39.69 -3.88
CA ARG A 152 24.86 38.93 -2.71
C ARG A 152 25.36 39.53 -1.39
N ASN A 153 26.49 40.23 -1.40
CA ASN A 153 27.17 40.76 -0.22
C ASN A 153 26.95 42.29 -0.03
N ASP A 154 26.11 42.92 -0.86
CA ASP A 154 25.93 44.39 -0.97
C ASP A 154 27.22 45.18 -1.28
N ASP A 155 28.24 44.53 -1.84
CA ASP A 155 29.55 45.10 -2.11
C ASP A 155 29.52 46.01 -3.35
N THR A 156 29.10 47.26 -3.11
CA THR A 156 29.08 48.33 -4.10
C THR A 156 30.46 48.72 -4.61
N ARG A 157 31.51 48.62 -3.81
CA ARG A 157 32.88 49.01 -4.20
C ARG A 157 33.41 48.06 -5.25
N THR A 158 33.35 46.76 -4.99
CA THR A 158 33.76 45.74 -5.94
C THR A 158 32.82 45.66 -7.14
N ALA A 159 31.49 45.75 -6.94
CA ALA A 159 30.57 45.82 -8.06
C ALA A 159 30.88 47.01 -9.00
N ALA A 160 31.27 48.17 -8.45
CA ALA A 160 31.66 49.33 -9.25
C ALA A 160 32.94 49.10 -10.07
N VAL A 161 33.96 48.46 -9.48
CA VAL A 161 35.24 48.10 -10.15
C VAL A 161 35.04 47.02 -11.21
N LEU A 162 34.23 46.00 -10.91
CA LEU A 162 33.84 44.95 -11.85
C LEU A 162 33.08 45.54 -13.04
N LEU A 163 32.15 46.48 -12.81
CA LEU A 163 31.37 47.15 -13.86
C LEU A 163 32.15 48.24 -14.62
N GLN A 164 33.22 48.79 -14.05
CA GLN A 164 34.11 49.72 -14.75
C GLN A 164 34.96 49.02 -15.82
N ASN A 165 35.29 47.75 -15.60
CA ASN A 165 36.14 46.95 -16.49
C ASN A 165 35.34 46.03 -17.45
N ASP A 166 34.00 46.04 -17.37
CA ASP A 166 33.02 45.35 -18.24
C ASP A 166 31.62 45.90 -17.87
N PRO A 167 30.96 46.69 -18.74
CA PRO A 167 29.74 47.40 -18.38
C PRO A 167 28.49 46.51 -18.27
N ASN A 168 28.56 45.20 -18.57
CA ASN A 168 27.38 44.35 -18.57
C ASN A 168 26.89 44.00 -17.14
N ALA A 169 25.82 44.67 -16.70
CA ALA A 169 25.18 44.42 -15.41
C ALA A 169 24.21 43.21 -15.40
N ASP A 170 23.78 42.71 -16.57
CA ASP A 170 22.83 41.60 -16.73
C ASP A 170 23.52 40.26 -17.10
N VAL A 171 24.76 40.06 -16.62
CA VAL A 171 25.42 38.75 -16.64
C VAL A 171 24.56 37.68 -15.98
N LEU A 172 24.56 36.44 -16.51
CA LEU A 172 23.68 35.38 -16.02
C LEU A 172 24.39 34.34 -15.17
N SER A 173 23.75 33.92 -14.08
CA SER A 173 24.17 32.80 -13.25
C SER A 173 23.90 31.44 -13.94
N LYS A 174 24.39 30.34 -13.36
CA LYS A 174 24.04 28.97 -13.81
C LYS A 174 22.52 28.68 -13.79
N THR A 175 21.74 29.41 -12.99
CA THR A 175 20.27 29.31 -12.92
C THR A 175 19.54 30.37 -13.74
N GLY A 176 20.27 31.22 -14.49
CA GLY A 176 19.71 32.24 -15.38
C GLY A 176 19.29 33.55 -14.71
N PHE A 177 19.54 33.73 -13.41
CA PHE A 177 19.30 34.99 -12.71
C PHE A 177 20.43 36.01 -12.97
N THR A 178 20.09 37.30 -13.01
CA THR A 178 21.07 38.41 -13.05
C THR A 178 21.50 38.85 -11.64
N PRO A 179 22.59 39.63 -11.48
CA PRO A 179 22.95 40.26 -10.21
C PRO A 179 21.79 41.04 -9.55
N LEU A 180 20.93 41.70 -10.33
CA LEU A 180 19.79 42.45 -9.80
C LEU A 180 18.73 41.53 -9.14
N HIS A 181 18.52 40.32 -9.68
CA HIS A 181 17.67 39.32 -9.03
C HIS A 181 18.26 38.84 -7.70
N ILE A 182 19.59 38.72 -7.62
CA ILE A 182 20.28 38.36 -6.37
C ILE A 182 20.18 39.50 -5.35
N ALA A 183 20.41 40.75 -5.76
CA ALA A 183 20.28 41.90 -4.88
C ALA A 183 18.84 42.04 -4.35
N ALA A 184 17.82 41.83 -5.19
CA ALA A 184 16.41 41.78 -4.79
C ALA A 184 16.08 40.59 -3.86
N HIS A 185 16.77 39.46 -4.01
CA HIS A 185 16.59 38.26 -3.17
C HIS A 185 17.22 38.38 -1.78
N TYR A 186 18.35 39.09 -1.68
CA TYR A 186 19.11 39.30 -0.44
C TYR A 186 18.88 40.67 0.20
N GLU A 187 17.98 41.48 -0.36
CA GLU A 187 17.54 42.77 0.20
C GLU A 187 18.61 43.89 0.15
N ASN A 188 19.64 43.67 -0.68
CA ASN A 188 20.83 44.49 -0.84
C ASN A 188 20.55 45.75 -1.69
N LEU A 189 20.03 46.80 -1.03
CA LEU A 189 19.56 48.01 -1.70
C LEU A 189 20.68 48.81 -2.39
N ASN A 190 21.88 48.86 -1.80
CA ASN A 190 22.94 49.74 -2.30
C ASN A 190 23.54 49.20 -3.61
N VAL A 191 23.77 47.89 -3.68
CA VAL A 191 24.24 47.23 -4.91
C VAL A 191 23.13 47.11 -5.96
N ALA A 192 21.87 46.92 -5.57
CA ALA A 192 20.73 47.04 -6.50
C ALA A 192 20.68 48.44 -7.13
N GLN A 193 20.83 49.48 -6.31
CA GLN A 193 20.86 50.87 -6.77
C GLN A 193 22.03 51.13 -7.72
N LEU A 194 23.22 50.58 -7.43
CA LEU A 194 24.38 50.68 -8.32
C LEU A 194 24.15 49.93 -9.64
N LEU A 195 23.62 48.71 -9.61
CA LEU A 195 23.33 47.90 -10.80
C LEU A 195 22.34 48.61 -11.73
N LEU A 196 21.25 49.16 -11.19
CA LEU A 196 20.27 49.96 -11.94
C LEU A 196 20.91 51.23 -12.53
N ASN A 197 21.79 51.91 -11.78
CA ASN A 197 22.54 53.07 -12.28
C ASN A 197 23.62 52.71 -13.32
N ARG A 198 23.94 51.41 -13.49
CA ARG A 198 24.86 50.88 -14.50
C ARG A 198 24.13 50.10 -15.61
N GLY A 199 22.81 50.26 -15.72
CA GLY A 199 22.02 49.77 -16.85
C GLY A 199 21.43 48.37 -16.71
N ALA A 200 21.40 47.76 -15.52
CA ALA A 200 20.72 46.49 -15.30
C ALA A 200 19.22 46.58 -15.62
N ASN A 201 18.70 45.63 -16.40
CA ASN A 201 17.31 45.61 -16.82
C ASN A 201 16.38 45.23 -15.65
N VAL A 202 15.64 46.21 -15.16
CA VAL A 202 14.67 46.10 -14.06
C VAL A 202 13.56 45.06 -14.30
N ASN A 203 13.25 44.78 -15.57
CA ASN A 203 12.22 43.84 -16.02
C ASN A 203 12.80 42.56 -16.63
N PHE A 204 14.09 42.27 -16.43
CA PHE A 204 14.71 41.06 -16.98
C PHE A 204 13.98 39.80 -16.49
N THR A 205 13.64 38.88 -17.40
CA THR A 205 13.00 37.60 -17.06
C THR A 205 13.92 36.42 -17.39
N PRO A 206 14.24 35.54 -16.41
CA PRO A 206 14.83 34.24 -16.68
C PRO A 206 13.79 33.30 -17.32
N LYS A 207 14.18 32.05 -17.62
CA LYS A 207 13.33 31.02 -18.28
C LYS A 207 11.94 30.75 -17.67
N ASN A 208 11.65 31.27 -16.47
CA ASN A 208 10.39 31.09 -15.73
C ASN A 208 9.52 32.37 -15.63
N GLY A 209 9.93 33.49 -16.22
CA GLY A 209 9.16 34.76 -16.19
C GLY A 209 9.25 35.56 -14.88
N ILE A 210 10.08 35.14 -13.93
CA ILE A 210 10.19 35.76 -12.60
C ILE A 210 11.11 36.99 -12.67
N THR A 211 10.54 38.21 -12.67
CA THR A 211 11.33 39.46 -12.64
C THR A 211 11.94 39.75 -11.25
N PRO A 212 12.90 40.69 -11.11
CA PRO A 212 13.40 41.14 -9.81
C PRO A 212 12.28 41.66 -8.89
N LEU A 213 11.23 42.27 -9.45
CA LEU A 213 10.08 42.77 -8.68
C LEU A 213 9.27 41.63 -8.05
N HIS A 214 9.10 40.49 -8.73
CA HIS A 214 8.49 39.30 -8.13
C HIS A 214 9.28 38.79 -6.91
N ILE A 215 10.61 38.87 -6.97
CA ILE A 215 11.48 38.44 -5.87
C ILE A 215 11.41 39.42 -4.70
N ALA A 216 11.54 40.73 -4.95
CA ALA A 216 11.43 41.76 -3.93
C ALA A 216 10.05 41.74 -3.24
N ALA A 217 8.99 41.55 -4.03
CA ALA A 217 7.63 41.38 -3.53
C ALA A 217 7.49 40.12 -2.66
N ARG A 218 7.98 38.95 -3.12
CA ARG A 218 8.00 37.71 -2.33
C ARG A 218 8.80 37.82 -1.02
N ARG A 219 9.82 38.68 -0.98
CA ARG A 219 10.56 39.00 0.26
C ARG A 219 9.81 39.94 1.21
N GLY A 220 8.76 40.61 0.74
CA GLY A 220 8.08 41.67 1.50
C GLY A 220 8.91 42.95 1.62
N ASN A 221 10.02 43.08 0.89
CA ASN A 221 10.89 44.24 1.01
C ASN A 221 10.31 45.44 0.26
N VAL A 222 9.52 46.24 0.98
CA VAL A 222 8.83 47.43 0.48
C VAL A 222 9.79 48.47 -0.12
N ILE A 223 11.04 48.56 0.37
CA ILE A 223 12.03 49.55 -0.09
C ILE A 223 12.63 49.12 -1.44
N MET A 224 12.95 47.84 -1.60
CA MET A 224 13.39 47.25 -2.86
C MET A 224 12.26 47.25 -3.90
N VAL A 225 11.03 46.91 -3.50
CA VAL A 225 9.82 47.03 -4.35
C VAL A 225 9.67 48.46 -4.85
N ARG A 226 9.79 49.46 -3.96
CA ARG A 226 9.76 50.88 -4.35
C ARG A 226 10.89 51.23 -5.32
N LEU A 227 12.14 50.90 -5.01
CA LEU A 227 13.29 51.18 -5.90
C LEU A 227 13.09 50.58 -7.30
N LEU A 228 12.56 49.36 -7.40
CA LEU A 228 12.31 48.72 -8.69
C LEU A 228 11.16 49.42 -9.45
N LEU A 229 10.05 49.76 -8.79
CA LEU A 229 8.94 50.51 -9.38
C LEU A 229 9.37 51.91 -9.84
N ASP A 230 10.12 52.64 -9.02
CA ASP A 230 10.70 53.96 -9.32
C ASP A 230 11.68 53.93 -10.51
N ARG A 231 12.13 52.74 -10.94
CA ARG A 231 12.96 52.52 -12.14
C ARG A 231 12.22 51.80 -13.28
N GLY A 232 10.89 51.73 -13.22
CA GLY A 232 10.05 51.25 -14.32
C GLY A 232 9.77 49.74 -14.30
N ALA A 233 9.83 49.09 -13.14
CA ALA A 233 9.38 47.70 -13.02
C ALA A 233 7.87 47.56 -13.30
N GLN A 234 7.50 46.56 -14.10
CA GLN A 234 6.12 46.25 -14.43
C GLN A 234 5.40 45.60 -13.23
N ILE A 235 4.46 46.33 -12.62
CA ILE A 235 3.72 45.92 -11.42
C ILE A 235 2.75 44.74 -11.67
N ASP A 236 2.39 44.54 -12.94
CA ASP A 236 1.42 43.58 -13.48
C ASP A 236 2.07 42.45 -14.30
N ALA A 237 3.40 42.46 -14.46
CA ALA A 237 4.14 41.40 -15.15
C ALA A 237 3.78 40.02 -14.59
N LYS A 238 3.61 39.01 -15.46
CA LYS A 238 3.23 37.65 -15.09
C LYS A 238 4.41 36.68 -15.18
N THR A 239 4.52 35.75 -14.21
CA THR A 239 5.32 34.53 -14.38
C THR A 239 4.67 33.58 -15.39
N LYS A 240 5.34 32.47 -15.72
CA LYS A 240 4.74 31.38 -16.50
C LYS A 240 3.49 30.77 -15.86
N ASP A 241 3.33 30.91 -14.55
CA ASP A 241 2.18 30.41 -13.76
C ASP A 241 1.11 31.52 -13.55
N GLU A 242 1.13 32.55 -14.40
CA GLU A 242 0.29 33.76 -14.39
C GLU A 242 0.35 34.63 -13.12
N LEU A 243 1.29 34.36 -12.21
CA LEU A 243 1.44 35.11 -10.96
C LEU A 243 2.05 36.48 -11.22
N THR A 244 1.47 37.51 -10.61
CA THR A 244 2.04 38.88 -10.61
C THR A 244 2.89 39.14 -9.36
N PRO A 245 3.68 40.23 -9.28
CA PRO A 245 4.36 40.63 -8.05
C PRO A 245 3.44 40.70 -6.83
N LEU A 246 2.19 41.15 -6.98
CA LEU A 246 1.22 41.21 -5.88
C LEU A 246 0.78 39.81 -5.42
N HIS A 247 0.67 38.84 -6.33
CA HIS A 247 0.51 37.43 -5.96
C HIS A 247 1.76 36.93 -5.21
N CYS A 248 2.97 37.28 -5.65
CA CYS A 248 4.21 36.91 -4.96
C CYS A 248 4.34 37.51 -3.56
N ALA A 249 3.98 38.78 -3.35
CA ALA A 249 3.91 39.40 -2.01
C ALA A 249 2.91 38.72 -1.08
N SER A 250 1.86 38.12 -1.65
CA SER A 250 0.83 37.40 -0.92
C SER A 250 1.19 35.91 -0.70
N ARG A 251 2.00 35.30 -1.58
CA ARG A 251 2.23 33.85 -1.63
C ARG A 251 3.46 33.39 -0.85
N ASN A 252 3.16 32.79 0.30
CA ASN A 252 3.71 31.47 0.63
C ASN A 252 2.81 30.31 0.15
N GLY A 253 2.28 30.41 -1.09
CA GLY A 253 2.36 29.24 -1.98
C GLY A 253 1.10 28.51 -2.50
N HIS A 254 -0.10 29.10 -2.63
CA HIS A 254 -1.24 28.39 -3.29
C HIS A 254 -1.70 29.02 -4.62
N ASN A 255 -1.99 28.18 -5.63
CA ASN A 255 -2.49 28.60 -6.95
C ASN A 255 -3.97 29.02 -6.85
N GLY A 256 -4.39 29.96 -7.69
CA GLY A 256 -5.79 30.41 -7.76
C GLY A 256 -6.29 31.24 -6.56
N LEU A 257 -5.45 31.55 -5.57
CA LEU A 257 -5.77 32.58 -4.57
C LEU A 257 -5.37 33.96 -5.12
N SER A 258 -6.26 34.95 -4.95
CA SER A 258 -5.95 36.36 -5.20
C SER A 258 -5.44 37.06 -3.91
N PRO A 259 -4.99 38.33 -3.97
CA PRO A 259 -4.43 39.02 -2.80
C PRO A 259 -5.40 39.14 -1.62
N ILE A 260 -6.70 39.34 -1.90
CA ILE A 260 -7.75 39.42 -0.88
C ILE A 260 -7.99 38.06 -0.21
N HIS A 261 -7.90 36.95 -0.94
CA HIS A 261 -7.94 35.60 -0.36
C HIS A 261 -6.78 35.33 0.60
N MET A 262 -5.56 35.71 0.22
CA MET A 262 -4.36 35.46 1.03
C MET A 262 -4.28 36.36 2.26
N ALA A 263 -4.67 37.64 2.12
CA ALA A 263 -4.82 38.52 3.27
C ALA A 263 -5.93 38.02 4.23
N ALA A 264 -7.01 37.41 3.71
CA ALA A 264 -8.01 36.74 4.53
C ALA A 264 -7.50 35.43 5.17
N GLN A 265 -6.57 34.70 4.53
CA GLN A 265 -5.91 33.51 5.07
C GLN A 265 -4.98 33.83 6.25
N GLY A 266 -4.32 35.00 6.22
CA GLY A 266 -3.35 35.45 7.23
C GLY A 266 -3.92 36.30 8.39
N ASP A 267 -5.24 36.53 8.46
CA ASP A 267 -5.87 37.54 9.36
C ASP A 267 -5.26 38.96 9.19
N HIS A 268 -4.81 39.29 7.96
CA HIS A 268 -4.13 40.56 7.65
C HIS A 268 -5.14 41.70 7.49
N MET A 269 -5.74 42.10 8.61
CA MET A 269 -6.85 43.06 8.70
C MET A 269 -6.61 44.37 7.93
N ASP A 270 -5.41 44.93 8.02
CA ASP A 270 -5.11 46.23 7.39
C ASP A 270 -4.86 46.10 5.87
N CYS A 271 -4.27 45.00 5.42
CA CYS A 271 -4.18 44.66 4.00
C CYS A 271 -5.58 44.54 3.38
N ILE A 272 -6.54 43.93 4.08
CA ILE A 272 -7.93 43.81 3.61
C ILE A 272 -8.64 45.16 3.53
N LYS A 273 -8.48 46.03 4.54
CA LYS A 273 -9.00 47.41 4.47
C LYS A 273 -8.43 48.14 3.25
N GLN A 274 -7.13 48.00 3.00
CA GLN A 274 -6.43 48.71 1.92
C GLN A 274 -6.80 48.17 0.54
N LEU A 275 -6.92 46.84 0.39
CA LEU A 275 -7.37 46.19 -0.84
C LEU A 275 -8.81 46.60 -1.19
N LEU A 276 -9.72 46.58 -0.22
CA LEU A 276 -11.11 47.03 -0.41
C LEU A 276 -11.21 48.54 -0.69
N GLN A 277 -10.27 49.36 -0.18
CA GLN A 277 -10.18 50.78 -0.55
C GLN A 277 -9.71 50.99 -2.00
N TYR A 278 -8.91 50.07 -2.55
CA TYR A 278 -8.48 50.05 -3.95
C TYR A 278 -9.34 49.12 -4.82
N ASN A 279 -10.64 49.02 -4.52
CA ASN A 279 -11.63 48.30 -5.33
C ASN A 279 -11.32 46.82 -5.61
N ALA A 280 -10.60 46.12 -4.73
CA ALA A 280 -10.52 44.67 -4.79
C ALA A 280 -11.92 44.05 -4.59
N GLU A 281 -12.32 43.13 -5.46
CA GLU A 281 -13.61 42.44 -5.37
C GLU A 281 -13.68 41.60 -4.08
N ILE A 282 -14.79 41.73 -3.35
CA ILE A 282 -14.95 41.17 -2.00
C ILE A 282 -15.44 39.73 -2.00
N ASP A 283 -16.22 39.35 -3.03
CA ASP A 283 -16.66 37.99 -3.31
C ASP A 283 -15.91 37.40 -4.52
N ASP A 284 -14.66 37.82 -4.72
CA ASP A 284 -13.74 37.22 -5.69
C ASP A 284 -13.62 35.71 -5.45
N ILE A 285 -13.31 34.92 -6.49
CA ILE A 285 -13.37 33.45 -6.43
C ILE A 285 -12.09 32.74 -6.88
N THR A 286 -11.75 31.67 -6.17
CA THR A 286 -10.79 30.67 -6.63
C THR A 286 -11.38 29.76 -7.71
N LEU A 287 -10.54 28.90 -8.30
CA LEU A 287 -10.98 27.81 -9.20
C LEU A 287 -12.01 26.86 -8.56
N ASP A 288 -11.96 26.69 -7.23
CA ASP A 288 -12.93 25.91 -6.44
C ASP A 288 -14.18 26.72 -6.04
N HIS A 289 -14.37 27.93 -6.60
CA HIS A 289 -15.38 28.92 -6.23
C HIS A 289 -15.37 29.33 -4.74
N LEU A 290 -14.23 29.16 -4.06
CA LEU A 290 -14.07 29.68 -2.69
C LEU A 290 -13.90 31.20 -2.75
N THR A 291 -14.51 31.92 -1.80
CA THR A 291 -14.34 33.38 -1.63
C THR A 291 -13.44 33.70 -0.43
N PRO A 292 -12.97 34.96 -0.22
CA PRO A 292 -12.20 35.33 0.97
C PRO A 292 -12.92 35.01 2.28
N LEU A 293 -14.26 35.06 2.30
CA LEU A 293 -15.08 34.67 3.45
C LEU A 293 -15.06 33.15 3.70
N HIS A 294 -15.01 32.31 2.66
CA HIS A 294 -14.78 30.87 2.81
C HIS A 294 -13.40 30.58 3.43
N VAL A 295 -12.36 31.32 3.01
CA VAL A 295 -10.99 31.17 3.52
C VAL A 295 -10.90 31.62 4.99
N ALA A 296 -11.47 32.78 5.34
CA ALA A 296 -11.56 33.24 6.73
C ALA A 296 -12.34 32.24 7.61
N ALA A 297 -13.42 31.66 7.08
CA ALA A 297 -14.20 30.62 7.76
C ALA A 297 -13.49 29.27 7.87
N HIS A 298 -12.59 28.92 6.95
CA HIS A 298 -11.74 27.73 7.04
C HIS A 298 -10.68 27.89 8.15
N CYS A 299 -10.04 29.06 8.21
CA CYS A 299 -8.97 29.35 9.16
C CYS A 299 -9.45 29.71 10.57
N GLY A 300 -10.73 30.08 10.75
CA GLY A 300 -11.31 30.45 12.04
C GLY A 300 -11.13 31.92 12.41
N HIS A 301 -10.71 32.74 11.44
CA HIS A 301 -10.37 34.15 11.61
C HIS A 301 -11.63 35.00 11.77
N HIS A 302 -12.24 34.93 12.96
CA HIS A 302 -13.55 35.51 13.21
C HIS A 302 -13.56 37.05 13.10
N ARG A 303 -12.42 37.71 13.33
CA ARG A 303 -12.24 39.16 13.09
C ARG A 303 -12.30 39.47 11.59
N MET A 304 -11.56 38.70 10.79
CA MET A 304 -11.57 38.79 9.33
C MET A 304 -12.97 38.54 8.77
N ALA A 305 -13.60 37.43 9.15
CA ALA A 305 -14.95 37.07 8.72
C ALA A 305 -15.96 38.18 9.06
N LYS A 306 -15.89 38.77 10.27
CA LYS A 306 -16.72 39.92 10.64
C LYS A 306 -16.47 41.13 9.72
N VAL A 307 -15.22 41.51 9.45
CA VAL A 307 -14.94 42.69 8.61
C VAL A 307 -15.35 42.49 7.15
N LEU A 308 -15.20 41.28 6.61
CA LEU A 308 -15.73 40.94 5.28
C LEU A 308 -17.26 41.06 5.25
N LEU A 309 -17.96 40.52 6.26
CA LEU A 309 -19.43 40.60 6.39
C LEU A 309 -19.93 42.04 6.64
N ASP A 310 -19.24 42.83 7.48
CA ASP A 310 -19.51 44.26 7.70
C ASP A 310 -19.27 45.09 6.42
N LYS A 311 -18.50 44.57 5.46
CA LYS A 311 -18.22 45.17 4.15
C LYS A 311 -19.06 44.61 3.00
N GLY A 312 -20.00 43.70 3.27
CA GLY A 312 -20.97 43.20 2.30
C GLY A 312 -20.60 41.89 1.59
N ALA A 313 -19.58 41.16 2.04
CA ALA A 313 -19.28 39.82 1.53
C ALA A 313 -20.49 38.88 1.69
N LYS A 314 -20.85 38.14 0.64
CA LYS A 314 -22.07 37.34 0.60
C LYS A 314 -21.95 36.10 1.53
N PRO A 315 -22.76 36.00 2.61
CA PRO A 315 -22.66 34.91 3.60
C PRO A 315 -23.10 33.55 3.06
N ASN A 316 -23.83 33.54 1.94
CA ASN A 316 -24.43 32.37 1.30
C ASN A 316 -23.79 32.03 -0.05
N SER A 317 -22.64 32.63 -0.40
CA SER A 317 -21.85 32.20 -1.56
C SER A 317 -21.53 30.70 -1.50
N ARG A 318 -21.46 30.06 -2.66
CA ARG A 318 -21.23 28.61 -2.80
C ARG A 318 -19.87 28.34 -3.42
N ALA A 319 -19.10 27.45 -2.81
CA ALA A 319 -18.00 26.76 -3.45
C ALA A 319 -18.51 25.77 -4.52
N LEU A 320 -17.61 25.20 -5.32
CA LEU A 320 -17.89 24.29 -6.44
C LEU A 320 -18.74 23.05 -6.05
N ASN A 321 -18.62 22.61 -4.80
CA ASN A 321 -19.38 21.49 -4.22
C ASN A 321 -20.59 21.92 -3.37
N GLY A 322 -21.02 23.18 -3.51
CA GLY A 322 -22.18 23.76 -2.83
C GLY A 322 -21.96 24.12 -1.36
N PHE A 323 -20.76 23.92 -0.81
CA PHE A 323 -20.43 24.36 0.54
C PHE A 323 -20.51 25.90 0.62
N THR A 324 -21.11 26.40 1.70
CA THR A 324 -21.07 27.83 2.06
C THR A 324 -20.04 28.07 3.18
N PRO A 325 -19.66 29.33 3.50
CA PRO A 325 -18.77 29.62 4.63
C PRO A 325 -19.27 29.03 5.96
N LEU A 326 -20.59 28.93 6.15
CA LEU A 326 -21.20 28.33 7.34
C LEU A 326 -20.91 26.82 7.44
N HIS A 327 -21.04 26.08 6.34
CA HIS A 327 -20.67 24.66 6.29
C HIS A 327 -19.20 24.44 6.65
N ILE A 328 -18.31 25.30 6.16
CA ILE A 328 -16.88 25.25 6.45
C ILE A 328 -16.61 25.55 7.93
N ALA A 329 -17.21 26.62 8.48
CA ALA A 329 -17.06 26.98 9.88
C ALA A 329 -17.58 25.87 10.82
N CYS A 330 -18.72 25.26 10.49
CA CYS A 330 -19.26 24.10 11.20
C CYS A 330 -18.33 22.88 11.14
N LYS A 331 -17.81 22.53 9.94
CA LYS A 331 -16.84 21.42 9.76
C LYS A 331 -15.58 21.59 10.61
N LYS A 332 -15.16 22.85 10.81
CA LYS A 332 -13.92 23.23 11.50
C LYS A 332 -14.12 23.63 12.97
N ASN A 333 -15.32 23.51 13.53
CA ASN A 333 -15.65 23.86 14.92
C ASN A 333 -15.46 25.36 15.29
N HIS A 334 -15.54 26.25 14.30
CA HIS A 334 -15.22 27.68 14.47
C HIS A 334 -16.41 28.51 14.98
N LYS A 335 -16.87 28.23 16.22
CA LYS A 335 -18.08 28.85 16.82
C LYS A 335 -18.19 30.36 16.62
N ARG A 336 -17.13 31.14 16.86
CA ARG A 336 -17.18 32.62 16.67
C ARG A 336 -17.42 33.06 15.22
N VAL A 337 -16.99 32.25 14.24
CA VAL A 337 -17.30 32.51 12.82
C VAL A 337 -18.76 32.19 12.54
N ILE A 338 -19.28 31.08 13.09
CA ILE A 338 -20.70 30.68 12.98
C ILE A 338 -21.62 31.78 13.54
N ASP A 339 -21.32 32.28 14.75
CA ASP A 339 -22.07 33.36 15.38
C ASP A 339 -22.07 34.66 14.53
N HIS A 340 -20.96 34.98 13.85
CA HIS A 340 -20.91 36.11 12.91
C HIS A 340 -21.68 35.85 11.61
N LEU A 341 -21.55 34.67 11.00
CA LEU A 341 -22.25 34.29 9.77
C LEU A 341 -23.77 34.29 9.96
N LEU A 342 -24.27 33.64 11.01
CA LEU A 342 -25.70 33.59 11.32
C LEU A 342 -26.25 34.99 11.64
N LYS A 343 -25.48 35.85 12.34
CA LYS A 343 -25.88 37.25 12.58
C LYS A 343 -26.03 38.05 11.27
N HIS A 344 -25.25 37.75 10.25
CA HIS A 344 -25.30 38.42 8.95
C HIS A 344 -26.17 37.64 7.92
N SER A 345 -27.15 36.86 8.38
CA SER A 345 -28.11 36.13 7.53
C SER A 345 -27.51 35.04 6.63
N ALA A 346 -26.48 34.34 7.11
CA ALA A 346 -26.17 33.00 6.57
C ALA A 346 -27.37 32.06 6.82
N SER A 347 -27.81 31.36 5.78
CA SER A 347 -28.94 30.42 5.87
C SER A 347 -28.50 29.17 6.63
N ILE A 348 -29.17 28.92 7.76
CA ILE A 348 -28.90 27.76 8.61
C ILE A 348 -29.32 26.42 7.96
N GLU A 349 -30.24 26.48 7.00
CA GLU A 349 -30.69 25.37 6.14
C GLU A 349 -30.13 25.49 4.70
N ALA A 350 -28.99 26.17 4.51
CA ALA A 350 -28.26 26.07 3.24
C ALA A 350 -27.86 24.60 2.98
N VAL A 351 -27.86 24.17 1.72
CA VAL A 351 -27.49 22.78 1.35
C VAL A 351 -26.34 22.72 0.35
N THR A 352 -25.45 21.73 0.50
CA THR A 352 -24.44 21.35 -0.50
C THR A 352 -25.07 20.74 -1.76
N GLU A 353 -24.30 20.47 -2.82
CA GLU A 353 -24.81 19.68 -3.97
C GLU A 353 -25.26 18.26 -3.57
N SER A 354 -24.74 17.75 -2.44
CA SER A 354 -25.17 16.49 -1.83
C SER A 354 -26.31 16.64 -0.82
N GLY A 355 -26.95 17.81 -0.72
CA GLY A 355 -28.08 18.07 0.17
C GLY A 355 -27.73 18.14 1.67
N LEU A 356 -26.45 18.17 2.04
CA LEU A 356 -26.04 18.26 3.44
C LEU A 356 -26.25 19.70 3.93
N THR A 357 -26.84 19.86 5.12
CA THR A 357 -26.93 21.16 5.81
C THR A 357 -25.74 21.35 6.76
N PRO A 358 -25.49 22.57 7.30
CA PRO A 358 -24.47 22.80 8.32
C PRO A 358 -24.62 21.89 9.54
N LEU A 359 -25.85 21.53 9.91
CA LEU A 359 -26.15 20.59 10.99
C LEU A 359 -25.70 19.16 10.64
N HIS A 360 -25.97 18.67 9.43
CA HIS A 360 -25.44 17.38 8.96
C HIS A 360 -23.91 17.33 9.05
N VAL A 361 -23.24 18.41 8.63
CA VAL A 361 -21.78 18.51 8.64
C VAL A 361 -21.24 18.59 10.09
N ALA A 362 -21.88 19.34 10.98
CA ALA A 362 -21.50 19.38 12.39
C ALA A 362 -21.69 18.01 13.07
N SER A 363 -22.79 17.30 12.76
CA SER A 363 -23.10 16.00 13.34
C SER A 363 -22.22 14.86 12.81
N PHE A 364 -21.83 14.89 11.53
CA PHE A 364 -20.85 13.94 10.98
C PHE A 364 -19.43 14.15 11.56
N MET A 365 -19.11 15.36 11.99
CA MET A 365 -17.78 15.72 12.54
C MET A 365 -17.71 15.66 14.07
N GLY A 366 -18.80 15.31 14.75
CA GLY A 366 -18.83 15.15 16.22
C GLY A 366 -18.83 16.45 17.02
N HIS A 367 -19.02 17.61 16.39
CA HIS A 367 -18.87 18.92 17.04
C HIS A 367 -20.10 19.30 17.88
N LEU A 368 -20.31 18.64 19.03
CA LEU A 368 -21.46 18.85 19.91
C LEU A 368 -21.75 20.33 20.24
N ASN A 369 -20.70 21.12 20.48
CA ASN A 369 -20.84 22.57 20.78
C ASN A 369 -21.35 23.41 19.58
N VAL A 370 -21.18 22.92 18.35
CA VAL A 370 -21.77 23.50 17.13
C VAL A 370 -23.18 22.97 16.92
N VAL A 371 -23.41 21.66 17.10
CA VAL A 371 -24.75 21.06 17.02
C VAL A 371 -25.72 21.76 17.97
N LYS A 372 -25.30 22.01 19.21
CA LYS A 372 -26.02 22.82 20.21
C LYS A 372 -26.34 24.22 19.67
N ASN A 373 -25.32 24.99 19.27
CA ASN A 373 -25.48 26.34 18.73
C ASN A 373 -26.37 26.41 17.47
N LEU A 374 -26.40 25.38 16.63
CA LEU A 374 -27.27 25.33 15.45
C LEU A 374 -28.74 25.05 15.83
N LEU A 375 -28.99 24.09 16.74
CA LEU A 375 -30.34 23.81 17.23
C LEU A 375 -30.90 24.99 18.05
N ASP A 376 -30.09 25.63 18.89
CA ASP A 376 -30.39 26.91 19.58
C ASP A 376 -30.78 28.05 18.62
N LYS A 377 -30.44 27.91 17.33
CA LYS A 377 -30.70 28.88 16.25
C LYS A 377 -31.76 28.41 15.25
N GLY A 378 -32.45 27.31 15.55
CA GLY A 378 -33.58 26.82 14.76
C GLY A 378 -33.21 25.94 13.57
N ALA A 379 -32.01 25.33 13.56
CA ALA A 379 -31.70 24.28 12.60
C ALA A 379 -32.61 23.07 12.80
N SER A 380 -33.01 22.40 11.72
CA SER A 380 -33.94 21.27 11.78
C SER A 380 -33.22 19.92 12.01
N PRO A 381 -33.44 19.23 13.14
CA PRO A 381 -32.87 17.91 13.39
C PRO A 381 -33.47 16.80 12.51
N SER A 382 -34.56 17.09 11.79
CA SER A 382 -35.23 16.20 10.84
C SER A 382 -34.96 16.52 9.37
N ALA A 383 -34.17 17.56 9.06
CA ALA A 383 -33.73 17.84 7.69
C ALA A 383 -33.05 16.61 7.06
N SER A 384 -33.19 16.42 5.75
CA SER A 384 -32.72 15.22 5.04
C SER A 384 -31.93 15.56 3.78
N ASN A 385 -30.79 14.89 3.58
CA ASN A 385 -29.95 15.05 2.39
C ASN A 385 -30.50 14.32 1.14
N VAL A 386 -29.78 14.33 0.01
CA VAL A 386 -30.23 13.66 -1.25
C VAL A 386 -30.31 12.12 -1.14
N LYS A 387 -29.75 11.53 -0.08
CA LYS A 387 -29.87 10.10 0.28
C LYS A 387 -30.94 9.88 1.36
N VAL A 388 -31.74 10.89 1.70
CA VAL A 388 -32.74 10.91 2.78
C VAL A 388 -32.13 10.64 4.17
N GLU A 389 -30.81 10.77 4.32
CA GLU A 389 -30.14 10.69 5.62
C GLU A 389 -30.35 11.99 6.38
N THR A 390 -30.55 11.90 7.70
CA THR A 390 -30.71 13.04 8.64
C THR A 390 -29.41 13.32 9.41
N PRO A 391 -29.30 14.42 10.20
CA PRO A 391 -28.16 14.63 11.09
C PRO A 391 -27.93 13.47 12.08
N LEU A 392 -28.99 12.79 12.51
CA LEU A 392 -28.88 11.60 13.37
C LEU A 392 -28.25 10.42 12.62
N HIS A 393 -28.60 10.19 11.34
CA HIS A 393 -27.89 9.19 10.53
C HIS A 393 -26.40 9.51 10.37
N MET A 394 -26.04 10.79 10.24
CA MET A 394 -24.63 11.22 10.17
C MET A 394 -23.90 10.92 11.48
N ALA A 395 -24.47 11.30 12.62
CA ALA A 395 -23.90 11.03 13.94
C ALA A 395 -23.76 9.52 14.21
N SER A 396 -24.80 8.73 13.92
CA SER A 396 -24.81 7.29 14.17
C SER A 396 -23.90 6.49 13.22
N ARG A 397 -23.69 6.97 11.99
CA ARG A 397 -22.67 6.43 11.07
C ARG A 397 -21.26 6.70 11.59
N ALA A 398 -21.01 7.90 12.11
CA ALA A 398 -19.71 8.31 12.64
C ALA A 398 -19.42 7.78 14.08
N GLY A 399 -20.44 7.33 14.82
CA GLY A 399 -20.29 6.82 16.19
C GLY A 399 -20.28 7.92 17.27
N HIS A 400 -20.69 9.14 16.91
CA HIS A 400 -20.69 10.30 17.80
C HIS A 400 -21.90 10.27 18.76
N HIS A 401 -21.81 9.40 19.76
CA HIS A 401 -22.89 9.13 20.72
C HIS A 401 -23.44 10.37 21.42
N GLU A 402 -22.61 11.28 21.94
CA GLU A 402 -23.07 12.54 22.59
C GLU A 402 -23.90 13.43 21.65
N VAL A 403 -23.58 13.39 20.35
CA VAL A 403 -24.31 14.14 19.32
C VAL A 403 -25.61 13.42 18.95
N ALA A 404 -25.60 12.09 18.87
CA ALA A 404 -26.81 11.31 18.63
C ALA A 404 -27.81 11.47 19.78
N GLU A 405 -27.34 11.41 21.02
CA GLU A 405 -28.08 11.68 22.26
C GLU A 405 -28.72 13.07 22.23
N PHE A 406 -27.93 14.13 22.06
CA PHE A 406 -28.45 15.50 22.04
C PHE A 406 -29.41 15.76 20.87
N LEU A 407 -29.21 15.11 19.71
CA LEU A 407 -30.18 15.16 18.61
C LEU A 407 -31.51 14.51 18.98
N LEU A 408 -31.49 13.35 19.65
CA LEU A 408 -32.69 12.64 20.10
C LEU A 408 -33.46 13.43 21.18
N GLU A 409 -32.75 14.00 22.16
CA GLU A 409 -33.32 14.96 23.14
C GLU A 409 -34.05 16.12 22.45
N ASN A 410 -33.50 16.62 21.33
CA ASN A 410 -34.06 17.69 20.52
C ASN A 410 -35.01 17.18 19.42
N SER A 411 -35.71 16.06 19.65
CA SER A 411 -36.75 15.51 18.77
C SER A 411 -36.27 15.08 17.37
N ALA A 412 -35.01 14.66 17.21
CA ALA A 412 -34.59 13.97 16.00
C ALA A 412 -35.34 12.62 15.86
N PRO A 413 -35.91 12.29 14.69
CA PRO A 413 -36.66 11.06 14.50
C PRO A 413 -35.76 9.81 14.55
N VAL A 414 -35.78 9.11 15.68
CA VAL A 414 -34.96 7.92 15.98
C VAL A 414 -35.03 6.82 14.91
N ASP A 415 -36.22 6.65 14.33
CA ASP A 415 -36.59 5.58 13.40
C ASP A 415 -36.67 6.07 11.94
N ALA A 416 -36.14 7.27 11.65
CA ALA A 416 -36.15 7.85 10.30
C ALA A 416 -35.50 6.90 9.27
N LYS A 417 -36.01 6.92 8.05
CA LYS A 417 -35.54 6.07 6.94
C LYS A 417 -34.74 6.87 5.92
N ALA A 418 -33.44 6.59 5.85
CA ALA A 418 -32.62 6.95 4.71
C ALA A 418 -32.88 6.05 3.49
N LYS A 419 -32.14 6.28 2.41
CA LYS A 419 -32.09 5.42 1.23
C LYS A 419 -31.89 3.95 1.64
N ASP A 420 -32.61 3.09 0.94
CA ASP A 420 -32.68 1.64 1.18
C ASP A 420 -33.25 1.23 2.54
N ASP A 421 -34.08 2.10 3.12
CA ASP A 421 -34.84 1.91 4.37
C ASP A 421 -33.93 1.65 5.59
N GLN A 422 -32.67 2.11 5.51
CA GLN A 422 -31.74 2.15 6.62
C GLN A 422 -32.25 3.14 7.67
N THR A 423 -32.15 2.78 8.95
CA THR A 423 -32.37 3.71 10.08
C THR A 423 -31.04 4.05 10.75
N PRO A 424 -30.96 5.07 11.64
CA PRO A 424 -29.75 5.39 12.39
C PRO A 424 -29.15 4.18 13.12
N LEU A 425 -30.00 3.31 13.68
CA LEU A 425 -29.60 2.05 14.32
C LEU A 425 -28.88 1.11 13.35
N HIS A 426 -29.37 0.94 12.12
CA HIS A 426 -28.67 0.18 11.07
C HIS A 426 -27.32 0.82 10.69
N CYS A 427 -27.23 2.16 10.67
CA CYS A 427 -25.97 2.85 10.40
C CYS A 427 -24.93 2.59 11.50
N SER A 428 -25.33 2.65 12.78
CA SER A 428 -24.45 2.31 13.89
C SER A 428 -24.09 0.83 13.97
N SER A 429 -24.92 -0.09 13.48
CA SER A 429 -24.61 -1.52 13.41
C SER A 429 -23.65 -1.92 12.27
N ARG A 430 -23.29 -1.02 11.35
CA ARG A 430 -22.32 -1.27 10.26
C ARG A 430 -20.86 -1.08 10.72
N MET A 431 -20.59 -0.02 11.47
CA MET A 431 -19.25 0.42 11.82
C MET A 431 -18.95 0.08 13.29
N GLY A 432 -17.68 -0.14 13.64
CA GLY A 432 -17.32 -0.58 15.01
C GLY A 432 -16.15 -1.57 15.10
N HIS A 433 -15.15 -1.49 14.21
CA HIS A 433 -13.84 -2.05 14.54
C HIS A 433 -12.98 -0.92 15.11
N LYS A 434 -12.66 -1.02 16.41
CA LYS A 434 -11.75 -0.16 17.20
C LYS A 434 -12.30 1.14 17.82
N GLU A 435 -13.56 1.54 17.61
CA GLU A 435 -14.12 2.72 18.28
C GLU A 435 -15.32 2.41 19.21
N ILE A 436 -15.18 2.85 20.47
CA ILE A 436 -16.14 2.63 21.57
C ILE A 436 -17.49 3.34 21.32
N GLY A 437 -17.49 4.37 20.47
CA GLY A 437 -18.65 5.24 20.24
C GLY A 437 -19.83 4.56 19.54
N HIS A 438 -19.60 3.59 18.66
CA HIS A 438 -20.68 2.88 17.95
C HIS A 438 -21.54 2.03 18.90
N ALA A 439 -20.93 1.30 19.84
CA ALA A 439 -21.67 0.54 20.85
C ALA A 439 -22.49 1.45 21.80
N HIS A 440 -21.94 2.61 22.18
CA HIS A 440 -22.67 3.61 22.96
C HIS A 440 -23.81 4.26 22.17
N THR A 441 -23.59 4.54 20.87
CA THR A 441 -24.63 5.03 19.96
C THR A 441 -25.77 4.03 19.84
N VAL A 442 -25.48 2.74 19.66
CA VAL A 442 -26.50 1.67 19.63
C VAL A 442 -27.26 1.63 20.95
N ARG A 443 -26.56 1.72 22.10
CA ARG A 443 -27.20 1.74 23.42
C ARG A 443 -28.19 2.90 23.56
N ILE A 444 -27.74 4.13 23.29
CA ILE A 444 -28.56 5.35 23.35
C ILE A 444 -29.77 5.29 22.39
N LEU A 445 -29.58 4.78 21.17
CA LEU A 445 -30.70 4.58 20.24
C LEU A 445 -31.73 3.59 20.80
N LEU A 446 -31.30 2.48 21.40
CA LEU A 446 -32.18 1.48 22.00
C LEU A 446 -32.84 1.96 23.30
N ASP A 447 -32.15 2.82 24.06
CA ASP A 447 -32.70 3.51 25.23
C ASP A 447 -33.77 4.56 24.83
N MET A 448 -33.61 5.16 23.64
CA MET A 448 -34.59 6.04 22.98
C MET A 448 -35.55 5.27 22.03
N GLU A 449 -35.89 4.02 22.39
CA GLU A 449 -36.90 3.16 21.74
C GLU A 449 -36.70 2.80 20.25
N ALA A 450 -35.49 2.91 19.70
CA ALA A 450 -35.19 2.54 18.31
C ALA A 450 -35.60 1.09 17.97
N GLN A 451 -36.31 0.93 16.86
CA GLN A 451 -37.00 -0.34 16.57
C GLN A 451 -36.09 -1.36 15.87
N GLN A 452 -35.62 -2.35 16.64
CA GLN A 452 -34.78 -3.46 16.18
C GLN A 452 -35.44 -4.36 15.12
N THR A 453 -36.75 -4.24 14.93
CA THR A 453 -37.55 -5.01 13.96
C THR A 453 -37.64 -4.35 12.58
N LYS A 454 -37.23 -3.08 12.42
CA LYS A 454 -37.23 -2.42 11.11
C LYS A 454 -36.30 -3.15 10.15
N MET A 455 -36.68 -3.18 8.88
CA MET A 455 -35.90 -3.79 7.81
C MET A 455 -35.60 -2.79 6.70
N THR A 456 -34.38 -2.88 6.20
CA THR A 456 -33.92 -2.29 4.94
C THR A 456 -34.65 -2.89 3.72
N LYS A 457 -34.49 -2.30 2.53
CA LYS A 457 -35.03 -2.87 1.26
C LYS A 457 -34.44 -4.24 0.88
N LYS A 458 -33.26 -4.59 1.40
CA LYS A 458 -32.69 -5.95 1.30
C LYS A 458 -33.28 -6.93 2.34
N GLY A 459 -34.15 -6.46 3.24
CA GLY A 459 -34.78 -7.25 4.30
C GLY A 459 -33.92 -7.49 5.54
N PHE A 460 -32.78 -6.81 5.66
CA PHE A 460 -31.91 -6.90 6.83
C PHE A 460 -32.39 -5.97 7.93
N THR A 461 -32.45 -6.48 9.16
CA THR A 461 -32.58 -5.74 10.43
C THR A 461 -31.21 -5.26 10.93
N PRO A 462 -31.09 -4.45 12.00
CA PRO A 462 -29.79 -4.04 12.54
C PRO A 462 -28.89 -5.22 12.95
N LEU A 463 -29.47 -6.31 13.48
CA LEU A 463 -28.74 -7.53 13.82
C LEU A 463 -28.16 -8.21 12.57
N HIS A 464 -28.90 -8.27 11.45
CA HIS A 464 -28.34 -8.76 10.18
C HIS A 464 -27.17 -7.89 9.69
N VAL A 465 -27.22 -6.57 9.92
CA VAL A 465 -26.12 -5.65 9.55
C VAL A 465 -24.90 -5.92 10.44
N ALA A 466 -25.07 -6.04 11.76
CA ALA A 466 -23.99 -6.44 12.67
C ALA A 466 -23.38 -7.80 12.26
N SER A 467 -24.20 -8.75 11.80
CA SER A 467 -23.76 -10.04 11.25
C SER A 467 -23.07 -9.98 9.88
N LYS A 468 -23.41 -9.04 8.98
CA LYS A 468 -22.63 -8.83 7.73
C LYS A 468 -21.24 -8.29 8.03
N TYR A 469 -21.14 -7.36 8.98
CA TYR A 469 -19.91 -6.61 9.25
C TYR A 469 -19.11 -7.09 10.48
N GLY A 470 -19.38 -8.28 11.02
CA GLY A 470 -18.56 -8.89 12.09
C GLY A 470 -18.55 -8.10 13.40
N LYS A 471 -19.68 -7.46 13.78
CA LYS A 471 -19.76 -6.59 14.96
C LYS A 471 -20.29 -7.34 16.17
N VAL A 472 -19.41 -8.12 16.82
CA VAL A 472 -19.72 -8.97 17.99
C VAL A 472 -20.39 -8.17 19.10
N ASP A 473 -19.75 -7.12 19.63
CA ASP A 473 -20.24 -6.29 20.74
C ASP A 473 -21.63 -5.68 20.46
N VAL A 474 -21.88 -5.29 19.21
CA VAL A 474 -23.15 -4.70 18.78
C VAL A 474 -24.23 -5.76 18.57
N ALA A 475 -23.86 -6.93 18.02
CA ALA A 475 -24.77 -8.07 17.93
C ALA A 475 -25.16 -8.56 19.32
N GLU A 476 -24.23 -8.60 20.29
CA GLU A 476 -24.51 -8.99 21.67
C GLU A 476 -25.44 -8.00 22.35
N LEU A 477 -25.14 -6.69 22.27
CA LEU A 477 -26.01 -5.64 22.81
C LEU A 477 -27.43 -5.69 22.20
N LEU A 478 -27.57 -5.96 20.90
CA LEU A 478 -28.87 -6.14 20.25
C LEU A 478 -29.60 -7.39 20.79
N LEU A 479 -28.90 -8.51 20.94
CA LEU A 479 -29.48 -9.76 21.49
C LEU A 479 -29.91 -9.59 22.96
N GLU A 480 -29.11 -8.91 23.78
CA GLU A 480 -29.44 -8.57 25.17
C GLU A 480 -30.64 -7.62 25.27
N ARG A 481 -30.81 -6.72 24.29
CA ARG A 481 -32.00 -5.86 24.14
C ARG A 481 -33.14 -6.55 23.38
N GLY A 482 -33.11 -7.87 23.20
CA GLY A 482 -34.24 -8.66 22.70
C GLY A 482 -34.36 -8.76 21.17
N ALA A 483 -33.32 -8.46 20.40
CA ALA A 483 -33.30 -8.77 18.97
C ALA A 483 -33.47 -10.28 18.72
N ASN A 484 -34.41 -10.66 17.86
CA ASN A 484 -34.63 -12.07 17.52
C ASN A 484 -33.47 -12.61 16.64
N PRO A 485 -32.66 -13.58 17.11
CA PRO A 485 -31.56 -14.16 16.32
C PRO A 485 -32.06 -14.98 15.11
N ASN A 486 -33.34 -15.33 15.09
CA ASN A 486 -34.04 -16.06 14.03
C ASN A 486 -34.94 -15.14 13.19
N ALA A 487 -34.78 -13.81 13.26
CA ALA A 487 -35.53 -12.87 12.43
C ALA A 487 -35.29 -13.19 10.94
N ALA A 488 -36.33 -13.63 10.23
CA ALA A 488 -36.25 -13.98 8.82
C ALA A 488 -36.42 -12.71 7.95
N GLY A 489 -35.33 -12.26 7.33
CA GLY A 489 -35.31 -11.21 6.33
C GLY A 489 -35.83 -11.66 4.96
N LYS A 490 -35.54 -10.85 3.92
CA LYS A 490 -35.92 -11.17 2.54
C LYS A 490 -35.27 -12.50 2.13
N ASN A 491 -36.02 -13.32 1.40
CA ASN A 491 -35.64 -14.70 1.04
C ASN A 491 -35.39 -15.63 2.25
N GLY A 492 -35.95 -15.36 3.43
CA GLY A 492 -35.89 -16.25 4.59
C GLY A 492 -34.54 -16.30 5.30
N LEU A 493 -33.62 -15.39 4.95
CA LEU A 493 -32.30 -15.31 5.54
C LEU A 493 -32.40 -14.84 6.99
N THR A 494 -31.66 -15.47 7.89
CA THR A 494 -31.51 -15.03 9.28
C THR A 494 -30.15 -14.36 9.48
N PRO A 495 -29.92 -13.61 10.58
CA PRO A 495 -28.59 -13.11 10.95
C PRO A 495 -27.50 -14.19 10.89
N LEU A 496 -27.81 -15.45 11.25
CA LEU A 496 -26.88 -16.57 11.19
C LEU A 496 -26.45 -16.90 9.76
N HIS A 497 -27.36 -16.93 8.80
CA HIS A 497 -27.01 -17.10 7.38
C HIS A 497 -26.10 -15.98 6.88
N VAL A 498 -26.33 -14.74 7.33
CA VAL A 498 -25.53 -13.58 6.94
C VAL A 498 -24.15 -13.60 7.60
N ALA A 499 -24.04 -14.01 8.87
CA ALA A 499 -22.75 -14.18 9.56
C ALA A 499 -21.88 -15.24 8.87
N VAL A 500 -22.46 -16.41 8.56
CA VAL A 500 -21.78 -17.49 7.82
C VAL A 500 -21.38 -17.03 6.42
N HIS A 501 -22.25 -16.37 5.65
CA HIS A 501 -21.91 -15.91 4.30
C HIS A 501 -20.68 -14.99 4.23
N HIS A 502 -20.35 -14.30 5.33
CA HIS A 502 -19.21 -13.37 5.43
C HIS A 502 -18.09 -13.92 6.35
N ASN A 503 -18.12 -15.22 6.68
CA ASN A 503 -17.15 -15.93 7.52
C ASN A 503 -16.92 -15.31 8.92
N ASN A 504 -17.94 -14.64 9.49
CA ASN A 504 -17.85 -13.95 10.78
C ASN A 504 -18.02 -14.93 11.96
N LEU A 505 -17.04 -15.83 12.15
CA LEU A 505 -17.08 -16.93 13.12
C LEU A 505 -17.49 -16.52 14.55
N ASP A 506 -16.98 -15.40 15.07
CA ASP A 506 -17.33 -14.93 16.41
C ASP A 506 -18.80 -14.55 16.53
N VAL A 507 -19.38 -13.96 15.46
CA VAL A 507 -20.82 -13.63 15.41
C VAL A 507 -21.65 -14.89 15.17
N VAL A 508 -21.13 -15.90 14.46
CA VAL A 508 -21.77 -17.24 14.38
C VAL A 508 -21.87 -17.86 15.78
N ASN A 509 -20.75 -17.92 16.52
CA ASN A 509 -20.67 -18.47 17.87
C ASN A 509 -21.60 -17.74 18.85
N LEU A 510 -21.61 -16.41 18.80
CA LEU A 510 -22.52 -15.56 19.58
C LEU A 510 -23.99 -15.82 19.24
N LEU A 511 -24.33 -15.90 17.94
CA LEU A 511 -25.72 -16.13 17.52
C LEU A 511 -26.24 -17.49 17.98
N VAL A 512 -25.50 -18.58 17.77
CA VAL A 512 -25.95 -19.93 18.16
C VAL A 512 -26.06 -20.08 19.67
N SER A 513 -25.11 -19.53 20.44
CA SER A 513 -25.17 -19.55 21.92
C SER A 513 -26.29 -18.68 22.49
N LYS A 514 -26.73 -17.62 21.79
CA LYS A 514 -27.88 -16.77 22.16
C LYS A 514 -29.19 -17.19 21.47
N GLY A 515 -29.31 -18.43 20.97
CA GLY A 515 -30.57 -19.02 20.50
C GLY A 515 -30.85 -18.94 18.99
N GLY A 516 -29.86 -18.58 18.17
CA GLY A 516 -29.91 -18.66 16.71
C GLY A 516 -29.90 -20.10 16.23
N SER A 517 -30.96 -20.52 15.54
CA SER A 517 -31.16 -21.91 15.12
C SER A 517 -30.39 -22.22 13.83
N PRO A 518 -29.44 -23.17 13.84
CA PRO A 518 -28.75 -23.63 12.63
C PRO A 518 -29.64 -24.43 11.68
N HIS A 519 -30.86 -24.80 12.14
CA HIS A 519 -31.89 -25.46 11.35
C HIS A 519 -32.74 -24.50 10.50
N SER A 520 -32.63 -23.19 10.75
CA SER A 520 -33.32 -22.19 9.92
C SER A 520 -32.89 -22.35 8.46
N ALA A 521 -33.85 -22.36 7.54
CA ALA A 521 -33.60 -22.51 6.11
C ALA A 521 -34.05 -21.26 5.33
N ALA A 522 -33.18 -20.79 4.43
CA ALA A 522 -33.51 -19.76 3.45
C ALA A 522 -34.53 -20.27 2.41
N ARG A 523 -35.02 -19.37 1.55
CA ARG A 523 -36.10 -19.64 0.57
C ARG A 523 -35.81 -20.77 -0.43
N ASN A 524 -34.55 -21.13 -0.65
CA ASN A 524 -34.12 -22.27 -1.47
C ASN A 524 -33.92 -23.58 -0.66
N GLY A 525 -34.21 -23.56 0.64
CA GLY A 525 -33.97 -24.67 1.57
C GLY A 525 -32.55 -24.72 2.15
N TYR A 526 -31.65 -23.80 1.78
CA TYR A 526 -30.29 -23.79 2.32
C TYR A 526 -30.31 -23.34 3.77
N THR A 527 -29.78 -24.16 4.68
CA THR A 527 -29.47 -23.77 6.06
C THR A 527 -28.13 -23.05 6.15
N ALA A 528 -27.81 -22.51 7.33
CA ALA A 528 -26.49 -21.95 7.64
C ALA A 528 -25.33 -22.90 7.25
N LEU A 529 -25.45 -24.20 7.57
CA LEU A 529 -24.41 -25.19 7.27
C LEU A 529 -24.21 -25.40 5.75
N HIS A 530 -25.25 -25.27 4.92
CA HIS A 530 -25.09 -25.34 3.46
C HIS A 530 -24.16 -24.23 2.93
N ILE A 531 -24.24 -23.02 3.52
CA ILE A 531 -23.41 -21.88 3.12
C ILE A 531 -21.96 -22.12 3.56
N ALA A 532 -21.75 -22.56 4.80
CA ALA A 532 -20.42 -22.88 5.33
C ALA A 532 -19.72 -23.96 4.48
N SER A 533 -20.43 -25.07 4.17
CA SER A 533 -19.93 -26.13 3.31
C SER A 533 -19.62 -25.67 1.89
N LYS A 534 -20.50 -24.86 1.26
CA LYS A 534 -20.26 -24.31 -0.09
C LYS A 534 -19.04 -23.37 -0.15
N GLN A 535 -18.73 -22.67 0.94
CA GLN A 535 -17.59 -21.76 1.05
C GLN A 535 -16.34 -22.40 1.69
N ASN A 536 -16.34 -23.71 1.96
CA ASN A 536 -15.26 -24.44 2.64
C ASN A 536 -14.83 -23.83 3.99
N GLN A 537 -15.78 -23.31 4.77
CA GLN A 537 -15.52 -22.72 6.09
C GLN A 537 -15.52 -23.81 7.18
N VAL A 538 -14.39 -24.46 7.39
CA VAL A 538 -14.27 -25.64 8.28
C VAL A 538 -14.61 -25.30 9.74
N GLU A 539 -14.12 -24.18 10.26
CA GLU A 539 -14.31 -23.75 11.65
C GLU A 539 -15.78 -23.38 11.91
N VAL A 540 -16.41 -22.69 10.95
CA VAL A 540 -17.82 -22.31 11.00
C VAL A 540 -18.72 -23.55 10.88
N ALA A 541 -18.39 -24.48 9.98
CA ALA A 541 -19.10 -25.75 9.87
C ALA A 541 -19.00 -26.57 11.17
N ASN A 542 -17.81 -26.68 11.76
CA ASN A 542 -17.59 -27.35 13.04
C ASN A 542 -18.40 -26.71 14.18
N SER A 543 -18.44 -25.38 14.29
CA SER A 543 -19.28 -24.68 15.25
C SER A 543 -20.77 -24.99 15.04
N LEU A 544 -21.27 -24.85 13.80
CA LEU A 544 -22.66 -25.16 13.49
C LEU A 544 -23.04 -26.61 13.83
N LEU A 545 -22.15 -27.58 13.55
CA LEU A 545 -22.34 -29.00 13.90
C LEU A 545 -22.37 -29.22 15.42
N GLN A 546 -21.50 -28.55 16.20
CA GLN A 546 -21.52 -28.61 17.67
C GLN A 546 -22.82 -28.09 18.26
N TYR A 547 -23.42 -27.06 17.65
CA TYR A 547 -24.75 -26.54 18.01
C TYR A 547 -25.90 -27.28 17.31
N GLY A 548 -25.64 -28.48 16.79
CA GLY A 548 -26.66 -29.43 16.34
C GLY A 548 -27.12 -29.30 14.90
N ALA A 549 -26.40 -28.57 14.02
CA ALA A 549 -26.75 -28.49 12.60
C ALA A 549 -26.76 -29.87 11.93
N SER A 550 -27.79 -30.19 11.15
CA SER A 550 -27.83 -31.44 10.38
C SER A 550 -27.05 -31.34 9.07
N ALA A 551 -25.99 -32.14 8.94
CA ALA A 551 -25.26 -32.38 7.68
C ALA A 551 -26.12 -33.06 6.59
N ASN A 552 -27.28 -33.61 6.99
CA ASN A 552 -28.26 -34.29 6.15
C ASN A 552 -29.54 -33.44 5.92
N ALA A 553 -29.55 -32.16 6.30
CA ALA A 553 -30.63 -31.25 5.93
C ALA A 553 -30.66 -31.07 4.40
N GLU A 554 -31.81 -31.28 3.75
CA GLU A 554 -31.97 -31.12 2.30
C GLU A 554 -32.50 -29.74 1.92
N SER A 555 -31.94 -29.15 0.85
CA SER A 555 -32.50 -28.00 0.16
C SER A 555 -33.78 -28.37 -0.61
N LEU A 556 -34.47 -27.37 -1.19
CA LEU A 556 -35.60 -27.62 -2.10
C LEU A 556 -35.23 -28.36 -3.40
N GLN A 557 -33.95 -28.66 -3.62
CA GLN A 557 -33.43 -29.46 -4.73
C GLN A 557 -32.92 -30.85 -4.29
N GLY A 558 -32.99 -31.18 -2.99
CA GLY A 558 -32.40 -32.41 -2.42
C GLY A 558 -30.88 -32.33 -2.21
N VAL A 559 -30.29 -31.14 -2.27
CA VAL A 559 -28.86 -30.92 -2.02
C VAL A 559 -28.67 -30.73 -0.51
N THR A 560 -27.73 -31.43 0.13
CA THR A 560 -27.38 -31.23 1.55
C THR A 560 -26.04 -30.48 1.70
N PRO A 561 -25.68 -29.97 2.89
CA PRO A 561 -24.35 -29.38 3.12
C PRO A 561 -23.21 -30.34 2.73
N LEU A 562 -23.39 -31.63 3.01
CA LEU A 562 -22.40 -32.67 2.73
C LEU A 562 -22.17 -32.87 1.22
N HIS A 563 -23.18 -32.62 0.39
CA HIS A 563 -23.02 -32.58 -1.07
C HIS A 563 -22.14 -31.39 -1.47
N LEU A 564 -22.40 -30.20 -0.92
CA LEU A 564 -21.68 -28.97 -1.22
C LEU A 564 -20.21 -29.02 -0.73
N ALA A 565 -19.96 -29.62 0.43
CA ALA A 565 -18.60 -29.88 0.93
C ALA A 565 -17.83 -30.90 0.07
N SER A 566 -18.54 -31.74 -0.70
CA SER A 566 -17.95 -32.69 -1.65
C SER A 566 -17.74 -32.07 -3.05
N GLN A 567 -17.91 -30.76 -3.21
CA GLN A 567 -17.73 -30.05 -4.48
C GLN A 567 -16.71 -28.92 -4.37
N GLU A 568 -15.69 -28.96 -5.21
CA GLU A 568 -14.88 -27.78 -5.54
C GLU A 568 -15.68 -26.81 -6.46
N GLY A 569 -16.79 -26.27 -5.94
CA GLY A 569 -17.51 -25.12 -6.51
C GLY A 569 -18.37 -25.34 -7.77
N ARG A 570 -18.65 -26.59 -8.22
CA ARG A 570 -19.36 -26.86 -9.49
C ARG A 570 -20.86 -27.23 -9.28
N PRO A 571 -21.85 -26.57 -9.94
CA PRO A 571 -23.22 -26.51 -9.41
C PRO A 571 -24.31 -27.45 -9.98
N ASP A 572 -24.01 -28.45 -10.84
CA ASP A 572 -25.05 -29.33 -11.42
C ASP A 572 -25.16 -30.69 -10.70
N MET A 573 -26.34 -31.02 -10.18
CA MET A 573 -26.57 -32.10 -9.20
C MET A 573 -27.94 -32.79 -9.35
N SER A 574 -28.19 -33.44 -10.49
CA SER A 574 -29.43 -34.21 -10.72
C SER A 574 -29.48 -35.59 -10.02
N GLY A 575 -29.22 -35.61 -8.71
CA GLY A 575 -29.33 -36.81 -7.85
C GLY A 575 -28.04 -37.62 -7.68
N LEU A 576 -26.88 -36.96 -7.68
CA LEU A 576 -25.61 -37.52 -7.17
C LEU A 576 -25.58 -37.35 -5.64
N THR A 577 -25.13 -38.35 -4.89
CA THR A 577 -24.91 -38.22 -3.43
C THR A 577 -23.48 -37.70 -3.14
N PRO A 578 -23.13 -37.28 -1.90
CA PRO A 578 -21.77 -36.81 -1.57
C PRO A 578 -20.72 -37.88 -1.92
N LEU A 579 -21.04 -39.14 -1.65
CA LEU A 579 -20.17 -40.29 -1.93
C LEU A 579 -20.00 -40.54 -3.44
N HIS A 580 -20.90 -40.09 -4.32
CA HIS A 580 -20.66 -40.13 -5.77
C HIS A 580 -19.62 -39.11 -6.21
N LEU A 581 -19.68 -37.88 -5.65
CA LEU A 581 -18.72 -36.82 -5.95
C LEU A 581 -17.32 -37.17 -5.43
N VAL A 582 -17.24 -37.63 -4.18
CA VAL A 582 -15.97 -38.12 -3.60
C VAL A 582 -15.45 -39.35 -4.38
N ALA A 583 -16.33 -40.18 -4.94
CA ALA A 583 -15.92 -41.29 -5.81
C ALA A 583 -15.44 -40.86 -7.21
N GLN A 584 -15.81 -39.66 -7.67
CA GLN A 584 -15.32 -39.04 -8.91
C GLN A 584 -13.87 -38.53 -8.76
N GLU A 585 -13.56 -37.86 -7.65
CA GLU A 585 -12.22 -37.30 -7.39
C GLU A 585 -11.30 -38.27 -6.63
N GLY A 586 -11.85 -39.36 -6.08
CA GLY A 586 -11.08 -40.48 -5.51
C GLY A 586 -10.59 -40.29 -4.07
N HIS A 587 -11.07 -39.29 -3.33
CA HIS A 587 -10.62 -38.96 -1.98
C HIS A 587 -11.12 -39.97 -0.90
N VAL A 588 -10.44 -41.12 -0.80
CA VAL A 588 -10.82 -42.23 0.11
C VAL A 588 -11.02 -41.79 1.56
N GLY A 589 -10.18 -40.89 2.09
CA GLY A 589 -10.31 -40.41 3.48
C GLY A 589 -11.63 -39.66 3.74
N ILE A 590 -12.12 -38.90 2.75
CA ILE A 590 -13.44 -38.25 2.85
C ILE A 590 -14.55 -39.31 2.72
N ALA A 591 -14.39 -40.29 1.84
CA ALA A 591 -15.38 -41.37 1.68
C ALA A 591 -15.54 -42.23 2.94
N ASP A 592 -14.46 -42.47 3.68
CA ASP A 592 -14.51 -43.14 4.98
C ASP A 592 -15.31 -42.34 6.01
N ILE A 593 -15.04 -41.04 6.16
CA ILE A 593 -15.82 -40.13 7.02
C ILE A 593 -17.30 -40.11 6.60
N LEU A 594 -17.60 -40.06 5.30
CA LEU A 594 -18.98 -40.11 4.79
C LEU A 594 -19.70 -41.40 5.20
N VAL A 595 -19.07 -42.56 5.00
CA VAL A 595 -19.67 -43.87 5.33
C VAL A 595 -19.83 -44.03 6.83
N ASN A 596 -18.85 -43.61 7.64
CA ASN A 596 -18.93 -43.60 9.11
C ASN A 596 -19.99 -42.64 9.65
N GLN A 597 -20.37 -41.60 8.89
CA GLN A 597 -21.53 -40.72 9.17
C GLN A 597 -22.85 -41.23 8.57
N GLY A 598 -22.88 -42.45 8.02
CA GLY A 598 -24.09 -43.12 7.54
C GLY A 598 -24.42 -42.94 6.05
N ALA A 599 -23.49 -42.42 5.23
CA ALA A 599 -23.71 -42.30 3.79
C ALA A 599 -23.80 -43.68 3.11
N SER A 600 -24.91 -43.94 2.41
CA SER A 600 -25.14 -45.24 1.76
C SER A 600 -24.20 -45.48 0.57
N VAL A 601 -23.34 -46.49 0.72
CA VAL A 601 -22.40 -47.02 -0.28
C VAL A 601 -23.11 -47.50 -1.55
N CYS A 602 -24.35 -48.00 -1.40
CA CYS A 602 -25.18 -48.52 -2.49
C CYS A 602 -26.24 -47.52 -2.98
N ALA A 603 -26.17 -46.24 -2.58
CA ALA A 603 -27.05 -45.21 -3.13
C ALA A 603 -26.92 -45.13 -4.65
N ALA A 604 -28.03 -44.87 -5.35
CA ALA A 604 -28.07 -44.82 -6.81
C ALA A 604 -28.64 -43.49 -7.32
N THR A 605 -28.04 -42.94 -8.38
CA THR A 605 -28.54 -41.73 -9.05
C THR A 605 -29.87 -41.97 -9.76
N ARG A 606 -30.48 -40.90 -10.27
CA ARG A 606 -31.68 -40.97 -11.13
C ARG A 606 -31.52 -41.91 -12.35
N MET A 607 -30.29 -42.20 -12.79
CA MET A 607 -30.01 -43.14 -13.90
C MET A 607 -29.49 -44.52 -13.44
N GLY A 608 -29.41 -44.76 -12.13
CA GLY A 608 -28.98 -46.04 -11.55
C GLY A 608 -27.47 -46.24 -11.43
N TYR A 609 -26.66 -45.19 -11.62
CA TYR A 609 -25.23 -45.23 -11.29
C TYR A 609 -25.08 -45.22 -9.77
N THR A 610 -24.10 -45.96 -9.25
CA THR A 610 -23.71 -45.96 -7.82
C THR A 610 -22.30 -45.34 -7.68
N PRO A 611 -21.80 -45.02 -6.46
CA PRO A 611 -20.44 -44.54 -6.28
C PRO A 611 -19.38 -45.48 -6.89
N LEU A 612 -19.63 -46.80 -6.84
CA LEU A 612 -18.76 -47.80 -7.46
C LEU A 612 -18.72 -47.67 -8.99
N HIS A 613 -19.85 -47.39 -9.66
CA HIS A 613 -19.85 -47.10 -11.10
C HIS A 613 -19.04 -45.85 -11.43
N VAL A 614 -19.12 -44.80 -10.60
CA VAL A 614 -18.38 -43.56 -10.80
C VAL A 614 -16.87 -43.79 -10.62
N ALA A 615 -16.46 -44.43 -9.52
CA ALA A 615 -15.05 -44.78 -9.30
C ALA A 615 -14.47 -45.65 -10.44
N CYS A 616 -15.28 -46.59 -10.96
CA CYS A 616 -14.92 -47.42 -12.11
C CYS A 616 -14.94 -46.69 -13.47
N HIS A 617 -15.59 -45.53 -13.59
CA HIS A 617 -15.50 -44.66 -14.78
C HIS A 617 -14.22 -43.81 -14.73
N TYR A 618 -13.98 -43.12 -13.60
CA TYR A 618 -12.91 -42.12 -13.49
C TYR A 618 -11.51 -42.73 -13.27
N GLY A 619 -11.41 -44.04 -12.96
CA GLY A 619 -10.14 -44.74 -12.82
C GLY A 619 -9.61 -44.83 -11.39
N ASN A 620 -10.45 -44.54 -10.40
CA ASN A 620 -10.04 -44.35 -9.01
C ASN A 620 -9.85 -45.68 -8.26
N ILE A 621 -8.81 -46.45 -8.60
CA ILE A 621 -8.59 -47.80 -8.05
C ILE A 621 -8.54 -47.85 -6.51
N LYS A 622 -8.00 -46.82 -5.84
CA LYS A 622 -8.03 -46.72 -4.36
C LYS A 622 -9.47 -46.63 -3.83
N MET A 623 -10.33 -45.86 -4.50
CA MET A 623 -11.75 -45.75 -4.18
C MET A 623 -12.52 -47.03 -4.51
N VAL A 624 -12.23 -47.69 -5.63
CA VAL A 624 -12.86 -48.99 -5.97
C VAL A 624 -12.54 -50.03 -4.88
N LYS A 625 -11.30 -50.10 -4.39
CA LYS A 625 -10.92 -50.96 -3.25
C LYS A 625 -11.73 -50.62 -2.00
N PHE A 626 -11.78 -49.34 -1.61
CA PHE A 626 -12.53 -48.88 -0.44
C PHE A 626 -14.03 -49.22 -0.53
N LEU A 627 -14.68 -48.92 -1.66
CA LEU A 627 -16.10 -49.19 -1.83
C LEU A 627 -16.41 -50.70 -1.80
N LEU A 628 -15.54 -51.55 -2.37
CA LEU A 628 -15.69 -53.01 -2.29
C LEU A 628 -15.43 -53.56 -0.87
N GLN A 629 -14.53 -52.94 -0.10
CA GLN A 629 -14.36 -53.25 1.33
C GLN A 629 -15.61 -52.88 2.14
N GLN A 630 -16.23 -51.73 1.84
CA GLN A 630 -17.51 -51.29 2.39
C GLN A 630 -18.74 -51.97 1.73
N GLN A 631 -18.56 -53.19 1.23
CA GLN A 631 -19.62 -54.07 0.68
C GLN A 631 -20.46 -53.50 -0.47
N ALA A 632 -19.91 -52.59 -1.29
CA ALA A 632 -20.57 -52.12 -2.51
C ALA A 632 -20.91 -53.30 -3.45
N ASN A 633 -22.17 -53.43 -3.86
CA ASN A 633 -22.60 -54.48 -4.77
C ASN A 633 -21.93 -54.32 -6.15
N VAL A 634 -20.93 -55.17 -6.41
CA VAL A 634 -20.11 -55.22 -7.63
C VAL A 634 -20.90 -55.48 -8.92
N ASN A 635 -22.10 -56.09 -8.80
CA ASN A 635 -22.99 -56.45 -9.90
C ASN A 635 -24.25 -55.55 -9.97
N SER A 636 -24.23 -54.40 -9.30
CA SER A 636 -25.27 -53.36 -9.45
C SER A 636 -25.46 -52.99 -10.91
N LYS A 637 -26.70 -52.75 -11.35
CA LYS A 637 -27.03 -52.35 -12.73
C LYS A 637 -27.64 -50.96 -12.82
N THR A 638 -27.18 -50.15 -13.77
CA THR A 638 -27.85 -48.88 -14.15
C THR A 638 -29.18 -49.15 -14.85
N ARG A 639 -29.97 -48.10 -15.13
CA ARG A 639 -31.21 -48.20 -15.93
C ARG A 639 -31.00 -48.78 -17.35
N LEU A 640 -29.77 -48.81 -17.86
CA LEU A 640 -29.40 -49.41 -19.14
C LEU A 640 -28.61 -50.74 -18.99
N GLY A 641 -28.68 -51.36 -17.81
CA GLY A 641 -28.06 -52.65 -17.54
C GLY A 641 -26.53 -52.64 -17.46
N TYR A 642 -25.88 -51.47 -17.49
CA TYR A 642 -24.43 -51.37 -17.28
C TYR A 642 -24.10 -51.76 -15.83
N THR A 643 -23.04 -52.54 -15.65
CA THR A 643 -22.43 -52.82 -14.34
C THR A 643 -21.11 -52.03 -14.18
N PRO A 644 -20.52 -51.92 -12.98
CA PRO A 644 -19.19 -51.35 -12.80
C PRO A 644 -18.11 -52.00 -13.69
N LEU A 645 -18.24 -53.30 -14.01
CA LEU A 645 -17.34 -54.02 -14.91
C LEU A 645 -17.47 -53.53 -16.36
N HIS A 646 -18.70 -53.33 -16.86
CA HIS A 646 -18.93 -52.68 -18.15
C HIS A 646 -18.34 -51.26 -18.16
N GLN A 647 -18.47 -50.54 -17.03
CA GLN A 647 -18.02 -49.16 -16.94
C GLN A 647 -16.49 -49.02 -16.94
N ALA A 648 -15.78 -49.91 -16.25
CA ALA A 648 -14.31 -49.98 -16.28
C ALA A 648 -13.80 -50.46 -17.66
N ALA A 649 -14.46 -51.46 -18.26
CA ALA A 649 -14.10 -51.97 -19.59
C ALA A 649 -14.33 -50.92 -20.71
N GLN A 650 -15.30 -50.00 -20.54
CA GLN A 650 -15.53 -48.89 -21.46
C GLN A 650 -14.42 -47.82 -21.41
N GLN A 651 -13.64 -47.75 -20.34
CA GLN A 651 -12.61 -46.71 -20.14
C GLN A 651 -11.17 -47.26 -20.18
N GLY A 652 -10.99 -48.58 -20.41
CA GLY A 652 -9.68 -49.22 -20.54
C GLY A 652 -8.97 -49.56 -19.21
N HIS A 653 -9.66 -49.45 -18.07
CA HIS A 653 -9.06 -49.56 -16.73
C HIS A 653 -8.76 -51.01 -16.32
N THR A 654 -7.73 -51.62 -16.91
CA THR A 654 -7.34 -53.03 -16.74
C THR A 654 -7.22 -53.49 -15.28
N ASP A 655 -6.60 -52.68 -14.42
CA ASP A 655 -6.43 -53.02 -13.00
C ASP A 655 -7.77 -53.02 -12.23
N ILE A 656 -8.69 -52.12 -12.60
CA ILE A 656 -10.04 -52.06 -12.03
C ILE A 656 -10.88 -53.23 -12.54
N VAL A 657 -10.78 -53.58 -13.82
CA VAL A 657 -11.42 -54.80 -14.38
C VAL A 657 -10.92 -56.03 -13.61
N THR A 658 -9.61 -56.17 -13.43
CA THR A 658 -8.99 -57.28 -12.67
C THR A 658 -9.45 -57.30 -11.20
N LEU A 659 -9.54 -56.13 -10.55
CA LEU A 659 -10.02 -56.01 -9.18
C LEU A 659 -11.51 -56.38 -9.03
N LEU A 660 -12.36 -55.89 -9.93
CA LEU A 660 -13.79 -56.22 -9.94
C LEU A 660 -14.02 -57.74 -10.12
N LEU A 661 -13.29 -58.37 -11.04
CA LEU A 661 -13.35 -59.82 -11.25
C LEU A 661 -12.92 -60.61 -9.99
N LYS A 662 -11.86 -60.17 -9.30
CA LYS A 662 -11.44 -60.76 -8.01
C LYS A 662 -12.51 -60.63 -6.90
N HIS A 663 -13.40 -59.65 -7.00
CA HIS A 663 -14.55 -59.47 -6.11
C HIS A 663 -15.87 -60.03 -6.69
N ALA A 664 -15.79 -61.01 -7.61
CA ALA A 664 -16.94 -61.71 -8.22
C ALA A 664 -17.88 -60.82 -9.07
N ALA A 665 -17.33 -59.86 -9.79
CA ALA A 665 -18.04 -59.22 -10.91
C ALA A 665 -18.32 -60.25 -12.03
N GLN A 666 -19.57 -60.30 -12.50
CA GLN A 666 -20.01 -61.26 -13.51
C GLN A 666 -19.58 -60.79 -14.92
N PRO A 667 -18.72 -61.53 -15.65
CA PRO A 667 -18.15 -61.08 -16.92
C PRO A 667 -19.08 -61.29 -18.12
N ASN A 668 -19.97 -62.29 -18.04
CA ASN A 668 -20.95 -62.64 -19.07
C ASN A 668 -22.25 -61.81 -18.97
N GLU A 669 -22.34 -60.88 -18.01
CA GLU A 669 -23.49 -59.96 -17.89
C GLU A 669 -23.61 -59.05 -19.11
N THR A 670 -24.84 -58.61 -19.40
CA THR A 670 -25.14 -57.77 -20.57
C THR A 670 -25.97 -56.54 -20.22
N THR A 671 -25.68 -55.45 -20.92
CA THR A 671 -26.51 -54.23 -20.98
C THR A 671 -27.88 -54.51 -21.61
N THR A 672 -28.83 -53.56 -21.50
CA THR A 672 -30.15 -53.64 -22.17
C THR A 672 -30.07 -53.84 -23.69
N ASN A 673 -28.91 -53.54 -24.28
CA ASN A 673 -28.66 -53.64 -25.71
C ASN A 673 -27.86 -54.94 -26.05
N GLY A 674 -27.91 -55.96 -25.18
CA GLY A 674 -27.24 -57.25 -25.35
C GLY A 674 -25.71 -57.19 -25.35
N THR A 675 -25.11 -56.03 -25.07
CA THR A 675 -23.66 -55.83 -25.17
C THR A 675 -23.00 -56.16 -23.83
N SER A 676 -22.03 -57.08 -23.83
CA SER A 676 -21.22 -57.45 -22.65
C SER A 676 -19.97 -56.57 -22.48
N ALA A 677 -19.31 -56.66 -21.32
CA ALA A 677 -18.08 -55.93 -21.04
C ALA A 677 -16.95 -56.25 -22.05
N LEU A 678 -16.79 -57.52 -22.45
CA LEU A 678 -15.81 -57.93 -23.47
C LEU A 678 -16.17 -57.37 -24.86
N ALA A 679 -17.45 -57.33 -25.23
CA ALA A 679 -17.87 -56.75 -26.51
C ALA A 679 -17.61 -55.23 -26.57
N ILE A 680 -17.77 -54.52 -25.44
CA ILE A 680 -17.37 -53.12 -25.31
C ILE A 680 -15.86 -52.97 -25.47
N ALA A 681 -15.06 -53.77 -24.76
CA ALA A 681 -13.60 -53.69 -24.81
C ALA A 681 -13.06 -53.99 -26.22
N LYS A 682 -13.57 -55.03 -26.89
CA LYS A 682 -13.27 -55.37 -28.30
C LYS A 682 -13.57 -54.21 -29.25
N ARG A 683 -14.76 -53.60 -29.14
CA ARG A 683 -15.18 -52.46 -29.99
C ARG A 683 -14.32 -51.20 -29.78
N LEU A 684 -13.74 -51.02 -28.59
CA LEU A 684 -12.93 -49.85 -28.24
C LEU A 684 -11.41 -50.10 -28.31
N GLY A 685 -10.98 -51.32 -28.68
CA GLY A 685 -9.56 -51.65 -28.90
C GLY A 685 -8.70 -51.81 -27.64
N TYR A 686 -9.28 -51.96 -26.45
CA TYR A 686 -8.53 -52.05 -25.19
C TYR A 686 -7.89 -53.44 -24.98
N ILE A 687 -6.79 -53.73 -25.68
CA ILE A 687 -6.10 -55.03 -25.73
C ILE A 687 -5.95 -55.68 -24.34
N SER A 688 -5.36 -54.99 -23.36
CA SER A 688 -5.15 -55.55 -22.01
C SER A 688 -6.46 -55.89 -21.27
N VAL A 689 -7.54 -55.13 -21.49
CA VAL A 689 -8.88 -55.43 -20.94
C VAL A 689 -9.51 -56.60 -21.68
N ILE A 690 -9.36 -56.67 -23.01
CA ILE A 690 -9.83 -57.77 -23.84
C ILE A 690 -9.20 -59.08 -23.37
N ASP A 691 -7.89 -59.10 -23.13
CA ASP A 691 -7.16 -60.31 -22.75
C ASP A 691 -7.47 -60.77 -21.32
N VAL A 692 -7.64 -59.84 -20.37
CA VAL A 692 -8.15 -60.17 -19.02
C VAL A 692 -9.58 -60.73 -19.07
N LEU A 693 -10.47 -60.16 -19.89
CA LEU A 693 -11.87 -60.62 -19.97
C LEU A 693 -12.02 -61.94 -20.74
N LYS A 694 -11.28 -62.17 -21.83
CA LYS A 694 -11.27 -63.44 -22.59
C LYS A 694 -11.04 -64.66 -21.68
N LEU A 695 -10.20 -64.53 -20.66
CA LEU A 695 -9.85 -65.60 -19.72
C LEU A 695 -11.00 -66.00 -18.78
N VAL A 696 -12.08 -65.22 -18.71
CA VAL A 696 -13.20 -65.41 -17.78
C VAL A 696 -14.59 -65.35 -18.44
N THR A 697 -14.69 -65.08 -19.74
CA THR A 697 -15.95 -65.06 -20.49
C THR A 697 -16.17 -66.33 -21.31
N GLU A 698 -17.43 -66.75 -21.43
CA GLU A 698 -17.82 -67.85 -22.32
C GLU A 698 -18.22 -67.30 -23.70
N GLU A 699 -17.39 -67.51 -24.73
CA GLU A 699 -17.72 -67.04 -26.09
C GLU A 699 -18.72 -67.97 -26.78
N THR A 700 -19.98 -67.53 -26.87
CA THR A 700 -21.00 -68.17 -27.72
C THR A 700 -20.95 -67.60 -29.14
N VAL A 701 -20.48 -68.40 -30.10
CA VAL A 701 -20.29 -67.98 -31.50
C VAL A 701 -21.63 -67.97 -32.25
N SER A 702 -22.21 -66.79 -32.44
CA SER A 702 -23.34 -66.57 -33.35
C SER A 702 -22.88 -65.86 -34.63
N MET A 703 -22.87 -66.58 -35.75
CA MET A 703 -22.48 -66.00 -37.05
C MET A 703 -23.64 -65.19 -37.65
N VAL A 704 -23.43 -63.89 -37.85
CA VAL A 704 -24.23 -63.08 -38.78
C VAL A 704 -23.26 -62.37 -39.72
N ARG A 705 -23.32 -62.71 -41.02
CA ARG A 705 -22.68 -61.93 -42.07
C ARG A 705 -23.53 -60.69 -42.36
N ASN A 706 -22.86 -59.59 -42.72
CA ASN A 706 -23.19 -58.81 -43.90
C ASN A 706 -21.94 -58.05 -44.35
N ASP A 707 -21.68 -58.07 -45.66
CA ASP A 707 -20.53 -57.41 -46.27
C ASP A 707 -20.69 -55.88 -46.23
N HIS A 708 -19.59 -55.13 -46.35
CA HIS A 708 -19.51 -53.87 -47.10
C HIS A 708 -18.08 -53.71 -47.65
N ARG A 709 -17.92 -52.96 -48.76
CA ARG A 709 -16.72 -52.98 -49.61
C ARG A 709 -15.61 -52.02 -49.18
N GLU A 710 -14.37 -52.40 -49.47
CA GLU A 710 -13.21 -51.50 -49.48
C GLU A 710 -13.14 -50.68 -50.79
N THR A 711 -12.65 -49.44 -50.69
CA THR A 711 -11.88 -48.75 -51.74
C THR A 711 -10.91 -47.75 -51.10
N SER A 712 -9.63 -47.86 -51.42
CA SER A 712 -8.55 -46.99 -50.93
C SER A 712 -8.52 -45.62 -51.63
N HIS A 713 -7.94 -44.58 -51.00
CA HIS A 713 -6.74 -43.86 -51.46
C HIS A 713 -6.33 -42.71 -50.52
N GLU A 714 -5.24 -42.02 -50.86
CA GLU A 714 -4.45 -41.14 -49.98
C GLU A 714 -4.75 -39.63 -50.14
N LEU A 715 -4.06 -38.82 -49.32
CA LEU A 715 -4.09 -37.36 -49.21
C LEU A 715 -3.81 -36.61 -50.53
N PRO A 716 -4.29 -35.34 -50.65
CA PRO A 716 -3.34 -34.24 -50.53
C PRO A 716 -3.83 -33.03 -49.67
N LYS A 717 -3.06 -31.93 -49.71
CA LYS A 717 -3.06 -30.78 -48.76
C LYS A 717 -3.65 -29.49 -49.39
N THR A 718 -3.47 -28.36 -48.67
CA THR A 718 -3.41 -26.94 -49.15
C THR A 718 -4.75 -26.18 -49.33
N VAL A 719 -4.84 -24.83 -49.24
CA VAL A 719 -4.21 -23.75 -48.41
C VAL A 719 -5.11 -22.47 -48.52
N ASP A 720 -4.93 -21.45 -47.65
CA ASP A 720 -5.30 -20.02 -47.85
C ASP A 720 -6.83 -19.70 -48.02
N GLU A 721 -7.43 -18.48 -47.96
CA GLU A 721 -7.11 -17.05 -47.61
C GLU A 721 -8.51 -16.33 -47.40
N ILE A 722 -8.79 -15.07 -46.99
CA ILE A 722 -8.11 -13.86 -46.45
C ILE A 722 -9.19 -12.90 -45.82
N LEU A 723 -8.80 -11.83 -45.08
CA LEU A 723 -9.58 -10.61 -44.67
C LEU A 723 -10.73 -10.80 -43.63
N ASP A 724 -10.90 -9.97 -42.57
CA ASP A 724 -11.07 -8.49 -42.39
C ASP A 724 -12.50 -7.97 -42.73
N VAL A 725 -13.07 -6.90 -42.14
CA VAL A 725 -12.50 -5.68 -41.50
C VAL A 725 -13.43 -5.10 -40.40
N SER A 726 -13.02 -3.97 -39.76
CA SER A 726 -13.81 -2.89 -39.13
C SER A 726 -14.40 -3.06 -37.71
N GLU A 727 -14.50 -2.03 -36.85
CA GLU A 727 -13.67 -0.81 -36.58
C GLU A 727 -14.17 -0.08 -35.31
N ASP A 728 -13.50 1.03 -34.93
CA ASP A 728 -13.74 1.98 -33.82
C ASP A 728 -13.70 1.42 -32.37
N GLU A 729 -12.91 1.96 -31.43
CA GLU A 729 -12.80 3.36 -30.93
C GLU A 729 -14.04 3.83 -30.14
N GLY A 730 -13.92 4.50 -29.00
CA GLY A 730 -12.74 4.84 -28.19
C GLY A 730 -13.03 6.03 -27.26
N GLU A 731 -12.37 6.14 -26.10
CA GLU A 731 -12.06 7.45 -25.50
C GLU A 731 -10.99 7.35 -24.41
N GLU A 732 -10.21 8.43 -24.27
CA GLU A 732 -9.06 8.61 -23.39
C GLU A 732 -9.30 9.86 -22.52
N LEU A 733 -8.79 9.91 -21.28
CA LEU A 733 -8.60 11.19 -20.60
C LEU A 733 -7.46 11.16 -19.58
N LEU A 734 -6.51 12.09 -19.76
CA LEU A 734 -5.31 12.27 -18.94
C LEU A 734 -5.63 12.96 -17.60
N GLY A 735 -4.82 12.67 -16.57
CA GLY A 735 -5.07 13.11 -15.20
C GLY A 735 -4.30 14.37 -14.74
N THR A 736 -4.56 14.79 -13.51
CA THR A 736 -3.82 15.83 -12.78
C THR A 736 -3.65 15.45 -11.31
N GLU A 737 -2.45 15.54 -10.76
CA GLU A 737 -2.24 15.46 -9.31
C GLU A 737 -2.54 16.80 -8.62
N GLY A 738 -3.37 16.79 -7.57
CA GLY A 738 -3.63 17.99 -6.77
C GLY A 738 -4.68 17.78 -5.65
N ALA A 739 -4.48 18.49 -4.54
CA ALA A 739 -5.45 18.72 -3.45
C ALA A 739 -6.29 17.51 -2.93
N ARG A 740 -5.80 16.86 -1.86
CA ARG A 740 -6.60 15.89 -1.09
C ARG A 740 -7.75 16.56 -0.32
N TYR A 741 -8.99 16.48 -0.81
CA TYR A 741 -10.19 16.79 -0.02
C TYR A 741 -11.36 15.82 -0.28
N MET A 742 -11.86 15.16 0.77
CA MET A 742 -13.13 14.42 0.81
C MET A 742 -13.41 13.45 -0.36
N LYS A 743 -12.51 12.51 -0.67
CA LYS A 743 -12.91 11.30 -1.41
C LYS A 743 -13.96 10.54 -0.60
N MET A 744 -15.10 10.23 -1.21
CA MET A 744 -16.00 9.14 -0.78
C MET A 744 -15.70 7.86 -1.59
N ASP A 745 -14.43 7.64 -1.93
CA ASP A 745 -13.97 6.44 -2.62
C ASP A 745 -13.63 5.34 -1.61
N ASP A 746 -14.67 4.70 -1.10
CA ASP A 746 -14.59 3.34 -0.57
C ASP A 746 -15.97 2.67 -0.63
N MET A 747 -16.00 1.35 -0.78
CA MET A 747 -17.22 0.53 -0.98
C MET A 747 -18.04 0.87 -2.25
N LYS A 748 -17.48 0.54 -3.42
CA LYS A 748 -18.31 -0.08 -4.47
C LYS A 748 -18.75 -1.46 -3.97
N ASP A 749 -19.94 -1.55 -3.39
CA ASP A 749 -20.56 -2.84 -3.00
C ASP A 749 -20.86 -3.66 -4.28
N HIS A 750 -19.90 -4.44 -4.77
CA HIS A 750 -20.12 -5.53 -5.73
C HIS A 750 -20.80 -6.73 -5.03
N ASP A 751 -22.01 -6.48 -4.50
CA ASP A 751 -22.93 -7.53 -4.07
C ASP A 751 -23.56 -8.18 -5.32
N ASP A 752 -22.94 -9.23 -5.87
CA ASP A 752 -23.55 -10.08 -6.91
C ASP A 752 -24.89 -10.70 -6.41
N ASP A 753 -25.76 -11.08 -7.35
CA ASP A 753 -27.18 -11.36 -7.06
C ASP A 753 -27.40 -12.67 -6.28
N PHE A 754 -27.33 -12.53 -4.96
CA PHE A 754 -27.18 -13.51 -3.87
C PHE A 754 -27.86 -14.89 -4.03
N LEU A 755 -28.99 -15.02 -4.73
CA LEU A 755 -29.71 -16.30 -4.93
C LEU A 755 -30.43 -16.45 -6.30
N SER A 756 -30.08 -15.70 -7.35
CA SER A 756 -30.83 -15.77 -8.61
C SER A 756 -30.42 -16.95 -9.53
N PRO A 757 -31.39 -17.72 -10.06
CA PRO A 757 -31.13 -18.62 -11.19
C PRO A 757 -31.02 -17.81 -12.48
N LYS A 758 -29.94 -18.01 -13.26
CA LYS A 758 -29.89 -17.52 -14.64
C LYS A 758 -31.00 -18.18 -15.45
N LYS A 759 -31.75 -17.40 -16.25
CA LYS A 759 -32.87 -17.92 -17.05
C LYS A 759 -32.40 -18.99 -18.04
N SER A 760 -32.99 -20.17 -17.95
CA SER A 760 -32.92 -21.19 -19.01
C SER A 760 -33.77 -20.75 -20.21
N LEU A 761 -33.19 -20.79 -21.41
CA LEU A 761 -33.96 -20.65 -22.65
C LEU A 761 -34.82 -21.90 -22.88
N GLU A 762 -35.98 -21.71 -23.49
CA GLU A 762 -36.89 -22.78 -23.87
C GLU A 762 -36.34 -23.55 -25.08
N TYR A 763 -36.66 -24.84 -25.19
CA TYR A 763 -36.20 -25.70 -26.29
C TYR A 763 -37.38 -26.49 -26.85
N GLU A 764 -37.74 -26.23 -28.10
CA GLU A 764 -38.81 -26.94 -28.81
C GLU A 764 -38.37 -28.34 -29.28
N ARG A 765 -39.34 -29.17 -29.68
CA ARG A 765 -39.11 -30.56 -30.05
C ARG A 765 -38.58 -30.71 -31.48
N GLY A 766 -37.32 -31.14 -31.62
CA GLY A 766 -36.79 -31.74 -32.86
C GLY A 766 -36.58 -33.25 -32.70
N LEU A 767 -37.15 -34.06 -33.60
CA LEU A 767 -36.94 -35.52 -33.63
C LEU A 767 -35.77 -35.86 -34.55
N GLY A 768 -34.73 -36.51 -34.01
CA GLY A 768 -33.61 -37.07 -34.78
C GLY A 768 -32.99 -38.25 -34.03
N SER A 769 -33.00 -39.43 -34.65
CA SER A 769 -32.55 -40.67 -34.00
C SER A 769 -31.09 -40.98 -34.32
N ALA A 770 -30.20 -40.85 -33.33
CA ALA A 770 -28.79 -41.27 -33.42
C ALA A 770 -28.41 -42.09 -32.18
N ASN A 771 -27.97 -43.34 -32.39
CA ASN A 771 -27.71 -44.30 -31.31
C ASN A 771 -26.34 -44.09 -30.65
N TYR A 772 -26.29 -43.21 -29.65
CA TYR A 772 -25.21 -43.17 -28.66
C TYR A 772 -25.74 -43.55 -27.27
N SER A 773 -24.96 -44.33 -26.52
CA SER A 773 -25.25 -44.59 -25.10
C SER A 773 -24.99 -43.31 -24.30
N PRO A 774 -25.86 -42.93 -23.34
CA PRO A 774 -25.71 -41.69 -22.61
C PRO A 774 -24.39 -41.69 -21.83
N ALA A 775 -23.55 -40.69 -22.09
CA ALA A 775 -22.39 -40.44 -21.26
C ALA A 775 -22.85 -40.03 -19.85
N ILE A 776 -22.07 -40.41 -18.83
CA ILE A 776 -22.09 -39.70 -17.56
C ILE A 776 -21.77 -38.22 -17.89
N PRO A 777 -22.54 -37.23 -17.37
CA PRO A 777 -22.34 -35.83 -17.73
C PRO A 777 -20.89 -35.38 -17.56
N ARG A 778 -20.20 -35.13 -18.68
CA ARG A 778 -18.79 -34.73 -18.66
C ARG A 778 -18.66 -33.30 -18.16
N ILE A 779 -18.36 -33.16 -16.88
CA ILE A 779 -17.78 -31.93 -16.33
C ILE A 779 -16.42 -31.71 -17.01
N PRO A 780 -16.17 -30.55 -17.67
CA PRO A 780 -14.93 -30.32 -18.40
C PRO A 780 -13.68 -30.31 -17.50
N ARG A 781 -12.63 -30.98 -17.97
CA ARG A 781 -11.27 -30.83 -17.43
C ARG A 781 -10.74 -29.44 -17.78
N VAL A 782 -10.16 -28.77 -16.80
CA VAL A 782 -9.18 -27.70 -17.02
C VAL A 782 -7.80 -28.37 -17.00
N SER A 783 -6.87 -27.93 -17.85
CA SER A 783 -5.49 -28.41 -17.84
C SER A 783 -4.77 -27.94 -16.57
N PRO A 784 -4.00 -28.81 -15.88
CA PRO A 784 -3.22 -28.39 -14.72
C PRO A 784 -2.06 -27.50 -15.15
N GLU A 785 -1.98 -26.29 -14.60
CA GLU A 785 -0.76 -25.48 -14.63
C GLU A 785 0.22 -25.99 -13.57
N THR A 786 1.51 -25.98 -13.89
CA THR A 786 2.56 -26.61 -13.06
C THR A 786 2.89 -25.77 -11.82
N VAL A 787 2.27 -26.09 -10.69
CA VAL A 787 2.68 -25.56 -9.37
C VAL A 787 3.62 -26.55 -8.68
N ILE A 788 4.85 -26.11 -8.40
CA ILE A 788 5.84 -26.90 -7.65
C ILE A 788 5.56 -26.73 -6.15
N LEU A 789 5.30 -27.83 -5.45
CA LEU A 789 5.18 -27.88 -3.99
C LEU A 789 6.24 -28.85 -3.44
N LYS A 790 7.09 -28.37 -2.51
CA LYS A 790 7.98 -29.23 -1.71
C LYS A 790 7.14 -30.00 -0.69
N GLU A 791 7.62 -31.18 -0.31
CA GLU A 791 6.93 -32.09 0.62
C GLU A 791 6.91 -31.57 2.07
N HIS A 792 5.99 -32.12 2.85
CA HIS A 792 5.97 -32.06 4.31
C HIS A 792 5.68 -33.47 4.83
N GLU A 793 6.63 -34.05 5.56
CA GLU A 793 6.36 -35.23 6.38
C GLU A 793 6.00 -34.79 7.80
N MET A 794 5.12 -35.57 8.43
CA MET A 794 4.76 -35.48 9.84
C MET A 794 5.63 -36.44 10.64
N ASP A 795 5.78 -36.22 11.95
CA ASP A 795 6.03 -37.33 12.86
C ASP A 795 5.25 -37.18 14.17
N GLN A 796 5.03 -38.30 14.87
CA GLN A 796 3.99 -38.47 15.89
C GLN A 796 4.54 -38.81 17.27
N GLN A 797 3.70 -38.69 18.30
CA GLN A 797 3.84 -39.46 19.54
C GLN A 797 2.50 -40.08 19.94
N HIS A 798 2.51 -41.36 20.32
CA HIS A 798 1.33 -42.19 20.57
C HIS A 798 1.69 -43.32 21.55
N THR A 799 0.75 -43.76 22.40
CA THR A 799 0.55 -45.08 23.06
C THR A 799 -0.39 -44.92 24.29
N PRO A 800 -0.98 -45.98 24.93
CA PRO A 800 -0.70 -47.43 24.77
C PRO A 800 -1.90 -48.42 24.63
N LEU A 801 -1.62 -49.55 23.95
CA LEU A 801 -2.12 -50.93 24.17
C LEU A 801 -3.61 -51.29 23.92
N PRO A 802 -3.97 -52.59 23.72
CA PRO A 802 -3.15 -53.82 23.66
C PRO A 802 -3.27 -54.70 22.37
N LEU A 803 -2.43 -55.74 22.31
CA LEU A 803 -2.32 -56.83 21.31
C LEU A 803 -3.14 -58.09 21.75
N PRO A 804 -3.10 -59.30 21.12
CA PRO A 804 -2.28 -59.80 19.98
C PRO A 804 -2.98 -60.71 18.93
N LYS A 805 -2.26 -61.04 17.85
CA LYS A 805 -1.84 -62.43 17.53
C LYS A 805 -0.79 -62.48 16.40
N GLU A 806 0.19 -63.37 16.52
CA GLU A 806 1.34 -63.49 15.61
C GLU A 806 1.07 -64.36 14.36
N TYR A 807 2.00 -64.30 13.40
CA TYR A 807 2.65 -65.52 12.91
C TYR A 807 4.10 -65.22 12.47
N ASP A 808 5.01 -65.90 13.16
CA ASP A 808 6.34 -66.48 12.84
C ASP A 808 6.99 -66.22 11.45
N ASP A 809 8.31 -66.40 11.28
CA ASP A 809 9.53 -66.27 12.13
C ASP A 809 10.69 -66.68 11.19
N ASP A 810 11.84 -65.98 11.21
CA ASP A 810 13.10 -66.67 10.90
C ASP A 810 14.38 -65.93 11.35
N SER A 811 15.19 -66.67 12.09
CA SER A 811 16.65 -66.65 12.11
C SER A 811 17.46 -65.45 12.67
N LEU A 812 17.85 -65.65 13.94
CA LEU A 812 19.25 -65.62 14.44
C LEU A 812 19.84 -64.33 15.04
N ILE A 813 19.42 -64.10 16.30
CA ILE A 813 20.27 -63.99 17.51
C ILE A 813 21.12 -62.70 17.74
N PRO A 814 21.08 -62.10 18.97
CA PRO A 814 21.70 -60.80 19.26
C PRO A 814 23.02 -60.87 20.06
N SER A 815 23.68 -59.72 20.24
CA SER A 815 24.60 -59.45 21.37
C SER A 815 24.70 -57.95 21.68
N SER A 816 24.52 -57.60 22.95
CA SER A 816 24.75 -56.26 23.56
C SER A 816 25.91 -56.37 24.58
N PRO A 817 26.24 -55.38 25.43
CA PRO A 817 26.10 -53.92 25.36
C PRO A 817 27.43 -53.16 25.70
N ALA A 818 27.36 -51.83 25.89
CA ALA A 818 28.41 -50.96 26.49
C ALA A 818 29.68 -50.74 25.60
N THR A 819 30.59 -49.78 25.83
CA THR A 819 30.89 -48.90 26.99
C THR A 819 31.06 -47.40 26.63
N GLU A 820 31.44 -46.59 27.64
CA GLU A 820 31.51 -45.12 27.69
C GLU A 820 32.71 -44.46 26.96
N THR A 821 32.76 -43.12 27.07
CA THR A 821 33.89 -42.18 26.84
C THR A 821 34.23 -41.73 25.41
N SER A 822 34.13 -40.43 25.14
CA SER A 822 35.27 -39.49 25.19
C SER A 822 34.92 -38.11 24.60
N ASP A 823 35.57 -37.04 25.07
CA ASP A 823 35.44 -35.69 24.50
C ASP A 823 36.04 -35.58 23.10
N ASN A 824 35.39 -34.82 22.21
CA ASN A 824 36.12 -34.12 21.14
C ASN A 824 35.41 -32.84 20.69
N LYS A 825 36.12 -31.71 20.75
CA LYS A 825 35.66 -30.42 20.20
C LYS A 825 35.97 -30.36 18.72
N LEU A 826 34.94 -30.25 17.88
CA LEU A 826 35.12 -29.93 16.46
C LEU A 826 35.65 -28.50 16.30
N THR A 827 36.90 -28.38 15.85
CA THR A 827 37.45 -27.13 15.31
C THR A 827 37.15 -27.05 13.81
N SER A 828 36.55 -25.93 13.39
CA SER A 828 35.96 -25.66 12.05
C SER A 828 34.63 -26.37 11.73
N PRO A 829 33.67 -25.69 11.10
CA PRO A 829 32.45 -26.31 10.55
C PRO A 829 32.70 -26.89 9.14
N PRO A 830 31.89 -27.85 8.68
CA PRO A 830 31.97 -28.39 7.33
C PRO A 830 31.56 -27.36 6.26
N PRO A 831 32.03 -27.50 5.00
CA PRO A 831 31.64 -26.63 3.90
C PRO A 831 30.18 -26.82 3.52
N LEU A 832 29.47 -25.72 3.28
CA LEU A 832 28.10 -25.72 2.77
C LEU A 832 28.11 -25.85 1.24
N VAL A 833 27.21 -26.68 0.71
CA VAL A 833 26.91 -26.77 -0.73
C VAL A 833 25.91 -25.67 -1.10
N GLU A 834 26.02 -25.10 -2.30
CA GLU A 834 25.11 -24.05 -2.77
C GLU A 834 23.66 -24.56 -2.83
N GLY A 835 22.74 -23.93 -2.09
CA GLY A 835 21.33 -24.34 -2.10
C GLY A 835 20.39 -23.60 -1.15
N GLU A 836 20.80 -23.29 0.09
CA GLU A 836 19.96 -22.59 1.08
C GLU A 836 20.85 -21.88 2.14
N GLY A 837 20.50 -20.64 2.56
CA GLY A 837 21.22 -19.95 3.65
C GLY A 837 21.22 -18.41 3.66
N LEU A 838 20.15 -17.77 4.15
CA LEU A 838 20.20 -16.36 4.58
C LEU A 838 20.67 -16.27 6.03
N ALA A 839 21.96 -16.01 6.25
CA ALA A 839 22.56 -16.01 7.59
C ALA A 839 22.34 -14.67 8.34
N SER A 840 21.41 -14.63 9.30
CA SER A 840 21.31 -13.52 10.26
C SER A 840 22.38 -13.63 11.35
N ARG A 841 23.25 -12.62 11.48
CA ARG A 841 24.39 -12.65 12.41
C ARG A 841 24.09 -11.88 13.71
N ILE A 842 24.16 -12.54 14.86
CA ILE A 842 24.08 -11.88 16.17
C ILE A 842 25.43 -11.20 16.46
N ILE A 843 25.44 -9.87 16.56
CA ILE A 843 26.67 -9.07 16.67
C ILE A 843 27.10 -8.87 18.14
N SER A 844 26.16 -8.92 19.09
CA SER A 844 26.46 -8.81 20.53
C SER A 844 25.39 -9.50 21.38
N LEU A 845 25.83 -10.08 22.50
CA LEU A 845 25.00 -10.46 23.64
C LEU A 845 25.53 -9.73 24.89
N GLY A 846 24.68 -9.64 25.92
CA GLY A 846 25.03 -9.04 27.21
C GLY A 846 26.17 -9.78 27.94
N PRO A 847 26.62 -9.26 29.11
CA PRO A 847 27.78 -9.78 29.81
C PRO A 847 27.71 -11.29 30.07
N ALA A 848 28.83 -11.97 29.86
CA ALA A 848 28.91 -13.42 29.82
C ALA A 848 28.45 -14.09 31.12
N GLY A 849 27.69 -15.19 30.98
CA GLY A 849 27.23 -16.02 32.10
C GLY A 849 25.71 -16.24 32.21
N MET A 850 24.90 -15.62 31.35
CA MET A 850 23.43 -15.75 31.39
C MET A 850 22.91 -16.70 30.30
N GLN A 851 22.22 -17.78 30.70
CA GLN A 851 21.50 -18.69 29.81
C GLN A 851 20.02 -18.30 29.69
N PHE A 852 19.43 -18.51 28.51
CA PHE A 852 17.98 -18.44 28.33
C PHE A 852 17.35 -19.76 28.77
N LEU A 853 16.26 -19.70 29.54
CA LEU A 853 15.55 -20.88 30.08
C LEU A 853 14.63 -21.58 29.06
N GLY A 854 14.77 -21.25 27.78
CA GLY A 854 13.98 -21.77 26.66
C GLY A 854 14.34 -21.06 25.35
N PRO A 855 13.87 -21.57 24.19
CA PRO A 855 14.12 -20.94 22.90
C PRO A 855 13.42 -19.57 22.80
N VAL A 856 14.13 -18.57 22.29
CA VAL A 856 13.60 -17.22 22.05
C VAL A 856 13.32 -17.06 20.56
N ILE A 857 12.05 -17.03 20.18
CA ILE A 857 11.61 -16.77 18.81
C ILE A 857 11.60 -15.25 18.59
N VAL A 858 12.19 -14.79 17.48
CA VAL A 858 12.22 -13.38 17.07
C VAL A 858 11.73 -13.28 15.64
N GLU A 859 10.53 -12.72 15.44
CA GLU A 859 10.06 -12.36 14.11
C GLU A 859 10.81 -11.10 13.61
N ILE A 860 11.25 -11.13 12.35
CA ILE A 860 11.91 -10.00 11.70
C ILE A 860 10.96 -9.43 10.64
N PRO A 861 10.33 -8.26 10.88
CA PRO A 861 9.45 -7.62 9.90
C PRO A 861 10.16 -7.39 8.57
N HIS A 862 9.45 -7.55 7.45
CA HIS A 862 10.06 -7.56 6.12
C HIS A 862 10.63 -6.20 5.65
N PHE A 863 10.45 -5.13 6.43
CA PHE A 863 10.76 -3.74 6.08
C PHE A 863 12.01 -3.15 6.76
N ALA A 864 12.94 -3.99 7.22
CA ALA A 864 14.27 -3.53 7.65
C ALA A 864 15.14 -3.16 6.44
N ALA A 865 15.75 -1.96 6.45
CA ALA A 865 16.54 -1.44 5.33
C ALA A 865 17.87 -2.21 5.13
N LEU A 866 18.24 -2.50 3.88
CA LEU A 866 19.53 -3.13 3.57
C LEU A 866 20.69 -2.15 3.74
N GLY A 867 21.69 -2.55 4.53
CA GLY A 867 22.98 -1.87 4.64
C GLY A 867 24.12 -2.88 4.51
N ARG A 868 24.90 -2.80 3.43
CA ARG A 868 26.11 -3.65 3.20
C ARG A 868 25.88 -5.18 3.14
N GLY A 869 24.65 -5.64 2.90
CA GLY A 869 24.32 -7.03 2.58
C GLY A 869 23.54 -7.76 3.67
N ASP A 870 23.84 -7.48 4.95
CA ASP A 870 23.21 -8.12 6.10
C ASP A 870 22.03 -7.29 6.68
N ARG A 871 21.22 -7.93 7.53
CA ARG A 871 20.20 -7.25 8.36
C ARG A 871 20.69 -7.17 9.81
N GLU A 872 20.93 -5.96 10.31
CA GLU A 872 21.33 -5.72 11.70
C GLU A 872 20.12 -5.64 12.66
N LEU A 873 20.26 -6.17 13.87
CA LEU A 873 19.22 -6.14 14.91
C LEU A 873 19.84 -5.85 16.28
N VAL A 874 19.31 -4.85 16.99
CA VAL A 874 19.82 -4.39 18.28
C VAL A 874 18.76 -4.59 19.37
N VAL A 875 19.13 -5.28 20.44
CA VAL A 875 18.28 -5.54 21.61
C VAL A 875 18.76 -4.69 22.77
N LEU A 876 17.87 -3.87 23.36
CA LEU A 876 18.18 -3.01 24.49
C LEU A 876 17.32 -3.36 25.70
N ARG A 877 17.91 -3.29 26.90
CA ARG A 877 17.23 -3.48 28.18
C ARG A 877 17.14 -2.15 28.92
N SER A 878 15.92 -1.76 29.31
CA SER A 878 15.73 -0.64 30.24
C SER A 878 16.24 -1.01 31.64
N GLY A 879 16.99 -0.10 32.27
CA GLY A 879 17.67 -0.34 33.55
C GLY A 879 16.79 -0.24 34.80
N THR A 880 15.50 0.14 34.67
CA THR A 880 14.68 0.59 35.81
C THR A 880 13.25 0.01 35.84
N ALA A 881 13.11 -1.25 36.26
CA ALA A 881 11.87 -1.78 36.87
C ALA A 881 12.11 -3.16 37.55
N MET A 882 11.50 -3.39 38.71
CA MET A 882 11.52 -4.67 39.44
C MET A 882 10.46 -5.67 38.94
N SER A 883 10.36 -5.87 37.62
CA SER A 883 9.60 -6.99 37.03
C SER A 883 10.18 -7.40 35.66
N GLY A 884 10.63 -8.65 35.56
CA GLY A 884 11.36 -9.15 34.39
C GLY A 884 10.47 -9.60 33.23
N LYS A 885 9.75 -8.69 32.57
CA LYS A 885 8.87 -9.03 31.43
C LYS A 885 8.99 -8.19 30.15
N ASN A 886 9.75 -7.09 30.13
CA ASN A 886 9.87 -6.23 28.94
C ASN A 886 11.27 -6.29 28.31
N ILE A 887 11.37 -6.88 27.12
CA ILE A 887 12.48 -6.72 26.17
C ILE A 887 12.02 -5.70 25.12
N VAL A 888 12.90 -4.76 24.73
CA VAL A 888 12.61 -3.82 23.63
C VAL A 888 13.56 -4.11 22.47
N ILE A 889 12.98 -4.49 21.34
CA ILE A 889 13.67 -4.66 20.07
C ILE A 889 13.50 -3.35 19.28
N ALA A 890 14.59 -2.78 18.78
CA ALA A 890 14.57 -1.53 18.04
C ALA A 890 15.25 -1.69 16.67
N THR A 891 14.49 -1.48 15.59
CA THR A 891 15.02 -1.39 14.22
C THR A 891 15.61 0.00 13.98
N VAL A 892 16.90 0.08 13.68
CA VAL A 892 17.60 1.35 13.42
C VAL A 892 17.35 1.80 11.98
N THR A 893 16.37 2.69 11.77
CA THR A 893 16.31 3.50 10.55
C THR A 893 17.16 4.76 10.75
N ARG A 894 18.18 4.96 9.92
CA ARG A 894 18.84 6.27 9.81
C ARG A 894 17.93 7.24 9.06
N CYS A 895 17.78 8.44 9.61
CA CYS A 895 17.35 9.63 8.86
C CYS A 895 18.54 10.25 8.13
#